data_AF-A0A957JKT1-F1
#
_entry.id   AF-A0A957JKT1-F1
#
_cell.length_a   1.000
_cell.length_b   1.000
_cell.length_c   1.000
_cell.angle_alpha   90.00
_cell.angle_beta   90.00
_cell.angle_gamma   90.00
#
_symmetry.space_group_name_H-M   'P 1'
#
loop_
_entity.id
_entity.type
_entity.pdbx_description
1 polymer ?
#
loop_
_entity_poly.entity_id
_entity_poly.type
_entity_poly.pdbx_seq_one_letter_code
_entity_poly.pdbx_strand_id
1 'polypeptide(L)'
;LPSETRPGRAQSLIEYCLRRFRLPELPRRCTALRPLVDWPDLPALAGELDKVQEAETRLQEILTGDQLVAALVPLRQKEMDLLARLLDNPAGVQATLHGGGAVAQGEGATAVGERGVLVGGGVGGHIITGDHVNVYPPGPAGPDDALALQAYLTWLMTERQTLPLRAVGVGKIGAKKRPPEMAQVYVALNTTTFTETAGGERSEEKQKPLSALAALAARRRMVLLGDPGSGKSTFVGHLAYCLAAHTLQPEDNWLAQLPGWPQEQADLLPLLVVLRDFARWLPDPLPAKAYAHHLWDFLAEVLRQEKLENALPPLQEALNEGRALLLLDGLDEVTTLAQRHFVREAVLAFGRRYQDCSLLVTCRLFSYQPPDPEKEEEDLRLPADKYPVLELAPFDDDQRDKFIRAWYGELKRQGHLPGLDEARLSQDLQGAIRRSDLRRVAGNPLLLTVMAMVHVEEGRLPDSRALLYNKTVDLLLLRWEETKGEDEISRLRQLLQEANRTDVDLKARLAEVAFHVHTQAGTATDGERVSDIGEAYLCQELSRLHKKELGWGQKLLEVLKTRAGLLIERSPGQFAFPHRTFQEYLAGVYLASQPDFADQALSWARQDVGWWPLVLFAVEHLVYVNERPLDPLPLISKLCPEAVVETTGGWQQVWLAGEALLSLGQERAGDSEWGQQLLGRVRQRLAVLLDGGHLVPRERAEAGMVLARLGDPRPGVGTILHDGQKLPDIVWSAEIPAGTYTIGDDKIQYSDEKLRQVVIKQPYRLACYPVTYAQFQCFVDAPDFGDERWWAGMPGSAQEMREQAFPFANHPRERVSWYQAMAFGRWLTAKLHAGEFPAGVLTGDVRQYRITLPHEYEWEVTARWPNSDVADRRYPWGPEFDAAKANTSEGGIRQTTAVGIYPAGQNAALGLHDLSGNVWEWCRNKYNKRDDEGVDDSGQGRVLRGGSWNDLADLARAAYRDDYTPADRGLNSGFRLVVVRRPPSHNGH
;
A
#
# COMPACT_ATOMS: atom_id res chain seq x y z
N LEU A 1 27.32 83.08 24.39
CA LEU A 1 28.27 82.84 23.30
C LEU A 1 28.90 81.45 23.49
N PRO A 2 29.09 80.69 22.40
CA PRO A 2 28.10 79.71 21.92
C PRO A 2 28.72 78.67 20.93
N SER A 3 27.86 78.05 20.10
CA SER A 3 28.02 77.74 18.66
C SER A 3 29.09 76.72 18.24
N GLU A 4 28.87 75.75 17.36
CA GLU A 4 27.76 75.44 16.45
C GLU A 4 28.10 74.05 15.85
N THR A 5 27.36 73.00 16.16
CA THR A 5 27.08 71.95 15.16
C THR A 5 25.57 71.89 15.05
N ARG A 6 25.09 72.54 14.00
CA ARG A 6 23.71 72.98 13.83
C ARG A 6 22.77 71.77 13.83
N PRO A 7 21.71 71.74 14.67
CA PRO A 7 20.60 70.78 14.53
C PRO A 7 19.87 70.91 13.18
N GLY A 8 20.23 71.94 12.40
CA GLY A 8 19.74 72.20 11.06
C GLY A 8 19.92 71.05 10.07
N ARG A 9 20.98 70.22 10.10
CA ARG A 9 21.17 69.20 9.03
C ARG A 9 20.18 68.03 9.10
N ALA A 10 19.92 67.48 10.29
CA ALA A 10 18.91 66.43 10.46
C ALA A 10 17.49 66.99 10.24
N GLN A 11 17.23 68.22 10.71
CA GLN A 11 15.96 68.91 10.49
C GLN A 11 15.76 69.29 9.01
N SER A 12 16.84 69.59 8.27
CA SER A 12 16.82 69.86 6.83
C SER A 12 16.54 68.61 6.02
N LEU A 13 17.04 67.43 6.43
CA LEU A 13 16.75 66.16 5.75
C LEU A 13 15.28 65.77 5.92
N ILE A 14 14.72 65.99 7.13
CA ILE A 14 13.31 65.77 7.44
C ILE A 14 12.42 66.79 6.70
N GLU A 15 12.76 68.09 6.71
CA GLU A 15 12.05 69.12 5.94
C GLU A 15 12.14 68.90 4.42
N TYR A 16 13.27 68.38 3.93
CA TYR A 16 13.44 67.98 2.53
C TYR A 16 12.50 66.83 2.16
N CYS A 17 12.41 65.79 3.00
CA CYS A 17 11.43 64.71 2.81
C CYS A 17 9.98 65.24 2.85
N LEU A 18 9.64 66.09 3.82
CA LEU A 18 8.30 66.67 3.94
C LEU A 18 7.92 67.54 2.72
N ARG A 19 8.86 68.34 2.17
CA ARG A 19 8.64 69.15 0.97
C ARG A 19 8.59 68.33 -0.33
N ARG A 20 9.44 67.32 -0.48
CA ARG A 20 9.50 66.47 -1.69
C ARG A 20 8.23 65.61 -1.83
N PHE A 21 7.63 65.19 -0.71
CA PHE A 21 6.43 64.33 -0.67
C PHE A 21 5.11 65.06 -0.33
N ARG A 22 5.09 66.41 -0.25
CA ARG A 22 3.91 67.25 0.04
C ARG A 22 3.11 66.84 1.29
N LEU A 23 3.79 66.52 2.38
CA LEU A 23 3.15 66.24 3.68
C LEU A 23 2.87 67.55 4.45
N PRO A 24 1.77 67.67 5.21
CA PRO A 24 1.40 68.93 5.90
C PRO A 24 2.38 69.28 7.04
N GLU A 25 2.63 70.58 7.25
CA GLU A 25 3.54 71.09 8.29
C GLU A 25 3.09 70.69 9.71
N LEU A 26 4.05 70.21 10.53
CA LEU A 26 3.83 69.86 11.94
C LEU A 26 3.61 71.11 12.81
N PRO A 27 2.72 71.06 13.82
CA PRO A 27 2.59 72.13 14.80
C PRO A 27 3.90 72.28 15.60
N ARG A 28 4.31 73.53 15.86
CA ARG A 28 5.60 73.95 16.46
C ARG A 28 5.94 73.44 17.88
N ARG A 29 5.31 72.38 18.42
CA ARG A 29 5.69 71.77 19.71
C ARG A 29 5.44 70.25 19.72
N CYS A 30 6.35 69.48 19.14
CA CYS A 30 6.48 68.04 19.40
C CYS A 30 7.85 67.76 20.03
N THR A 31 7.85 67.43 21.32
CA THR A 31 9.05 67.11 22.13
C THR A 31 9.46 65.63 22.06
N ALA A 32 9.02 64.88 21.04
CA ALA A 32 9.17 63.41 20.97
C ALA A 32 10.10 62.90 19.85
N LEU A 33 11.21 63.60 19.56
CA LEU A 33 12.23 63.17 18.58
C LEU A 33 13.61 62.90 19.23
N ARG A 34 13.64 62.38 20.45
CA ARG A 34 14.90 62.08 21.16
C ARG A 34 15.56 60.71 20.89
N PRO A 35 14.93 59.65 20.35
CA PRO A 35 15.66 58.39 20.12
C PRO A 35 16.28 58.23 18.71
N LEU A 36 15.98 59.08 17.74
CA LEU A 36 16.54 58.95 16.37
C LEU A 36 17.98 59.49 16.20
N VAL A 37 18.53 60.15 17.23
CA VAL A 37 19.83 60.83 17.14
C VAL A 37 21.01 59.91 17.49
N ASP A 38 20.77 58.76 18.13
CA ASP A 38 21.80 57.84 18.60
C ASP A 38 21.92 56.56 17.73
N TRP A 39 21.65 56.63 16.42
CA TRP A 39 21.93 55.51 15.52
C TRP A 39 23.40 55.56 15.05
N PRO A 40 24.27 54.62 15.47
CA PRO A 40 25.71 54.67 15.20
C PRO A 40 26.11 54.72 13.71
N ASP A 41 25.25 54.24 12.79
CA ASP A 41 25.54 54.21 11.35
C ASP A 41 24.93 55.40 10.57
N LEU A 42 24.09 56.23 11.22
CA LEU A 42 23.39 57.35 10.59
C LEU A 42 24.34 58.42 10.00
N PRO A 43 25.50 58.76 10.61
CA PRO A 43 26.47 59.66 9.99
C PRO A 43 27.13 59.09 8.73
N ALA A 44 27.33 57.77 8.67
CA ALA A 44 27.95 57.10 7.52
C ALA A 44 26.97 57.01 6.34
N LEU A 45 25.70 56.63 6.60
CA LEU A 45 24.64 56.59 5.60
C LEU A 45 24.27 57.99 5.06
N ALA A 46 24.21 59.00 5.94
CA ALA A 46 24.01 60.40 5.51
C ALA A 46 25.16 60.90 4.62
N GLY A 47 26.41 60.53 4.93
CA GLY A 47 27.57 60.86 4.11
C GLY A 47 27.61 60.15 2.74
N GLU A 48 26.96 58.99 2.61
CA GLU A 48 26.79 58.34 1.30
C GLU A 48 25.66 58.96 0.48
N LEU A 49 24.55 59.34 1.13
CA LEU A 49 23.44 60.03 0.47
C LEU A 49 23.86 61.40 -0.10
N ASP A 50 24.65 62.16 0.66
CA ASP A 50 25.22 63.45 0.22
C ASP A 50 26.13 63.27 -1.02
N LYS A 51 26.91 62.18 -1.09
CA LYS A 51 27.78 61.88 -2.25
C LYS A 51 26.98 61.49 -3.50
N VAL A 52 25.87 60.77 -3.32
CA VAL A 52 24.95 60.42 -4.42
C VAL A 52 24.31 61.69 -4.98
N GLN A 53 23.90 62.63 -4.12
CA GLN A 53 23.32 63.91 -4.53
C GLN A 53 24.34 64.84 -5.20
N GLU A 54 25.58 64.89 -4.72
CA GLU A 54 26.64 65.68 -5.36
C GLU A 54 26.99 65.11 -6.75
N ALA A 55 27.01 63.79 -6.89
CA ALA A 55 27.18 63.13 -8.19
C ALA A 55 26.00 63.39 -9.13
N GLU A 56 24.76 63.36 -8.62
CA GLU A 56 23.56 63.67 -9.40
C GLU A 56 23.61 65.10 -9.95
N THR A 57 23.95 66.07 -9.10
CA THR A 57 24.02 67.49 -9.44
C THR A 57 25.09 67.74 -10.51
N ARG A 58 26.29 67.15 -10.35
CA ARG A 58 27.35 67.27 -11.35
C ARG A 58 27.00 66.61 -12.69
N LEU A 59 26.29 65.48 -12.67
CA LEU A 59 25.85 64.82 -13.90
C LEU A 59 24.80 65.66 -14.64
N GLN A 60 23.89 66.32 -13.91
CA GLN A 60 22.89 67.24 -14.48
C GLN A 60 23.50 68.51 -15.08
N GLU A 61 24.69 68.94 -14.61
CA GLU A 61 25.42 70.07 -15.19
C GLU A 61 26.17 69.71 -16.48
N ILE A 62 26.55 68.43 -16.67
CA ILE A 62 27.45 67.98 -17.74
C ILE A 62 26.69 67.23 -18.86
N LEU A 63 25.59 66.56 -18.55
CA LEU A 63 24.84 65.72 -19.48
C LEU A 63 23.42 66.26 -19.70
N THR A 64 22.87 66.11 -20.91
CA THR A 64 21.48 66.47 -21.23
C THR A 64 20.80 65.36 -22.06
N GLY A 65 19.48 65.26 -21.96
CA GLY A 65 18.69 64.26 -22.70
C GLY A 65 18.91 62.82 -22.24
N ASP A 66 18.82 61.86 -23.15
CA ASP A 66 18.81 60.42 -22.83
C ASP A 66 20.09 59.92 -22.14
N GLN A 67 21.22 60.58 -22.37
CA GLN A 67 22.50 60.26 -21.69
C GLN A 67 22.46 60.61 -20.20
N LEU A 68 21.74 61.68 -19.83
CA LEU A 68 21.53 62.04 -18.44
C LEU A 68 20.60 61.00 -17.77
N VAL A 69 19.52 60.60 -18.45
CA VAL A 69 18.57 59.60 -17.92
C VAL A 69 19.29 58.27 -17.65
N ALA A 70 20.10 57.78 -18.59
CA ALA A 70 20.87 56.54 -18.40
C ALA A 70 21.89 56.62 -17.26
N ALA A 71 22.52 57.78 -17.04
CA ALA A 71 23.48 57.99 -15.95
C ALA A 71 22.81 58.15 -14.57
N LEU A 72 21.57 58.64 -14.53
CA LEU A 72 20.82 58.88 -13.29
C LEU A 72 20.12 57.63 -12.73
N VAL A 73 19.76 56.66 -13.58
CA VAL A 73 19.05 55.42 -13.17
C VAL A 73 19.80 54.63 -12.09
N PRO A 74 21.12 54.35 -12.20
CA PRO A 74 21.85 53.62 -11.17
C PRO A 74 21.98 54.41 -9.85
N LEU A 75 22.08 55.73 -9.93
CA LEU A 75 22.17 56.61 -8.74
C LEU A 75 20.85 56.64 -7.98
N ARG A 76 19.71 56.70 -8.69
CA ARG A 76 18.38 56.61 -8.07
C ARG A 76 18.10 55.26 -7.43
N GLN A 77 18.54 54.16 -8.04
CA GLN A 77 18.43 52.84 -7.43
C GLN A 77 19.24 52.77 -6.12
N LYS A 78 20.48 53.29 -6.15
CA LYS A 78 21.34 53.34 -4.96
C LYS A 78 20.76 54.22 -3.85
N GLU A 79 20.14 55.35 -4.20
CA GLU A 79 19.43 56.22 -3.26
C GLU A 79 18.23 55.51 -2.62
N MET A 80 17.45 54.75 -3.40
CA MET A 80 16.30 53.98 -2.90
C MET A 80 16.71 52.83 -1.97
N ASP A 81 17.81 52.14 -2.26
CA ASP A 81 18.32 51.08 -1.40
C ASP A 81 18.85 51.62 -0.06
N LEU A 82 19.46 52.80 -0.08
CA LEU A 82 19.90 53.53 1.13
C LEU A 82 18.71 53.98 1.99
N LEU A 83 17.63 54.46 1.35
CA LEU A 83 16.40 54.88 2.03
C LEU A 83 15.57 53.71 2.57
N ALA A 84 15.55 52.57 1.89
CA ALA A 84 14.89 51.35 2.38
C ALA A 84 15.54 50.84 3.68
N ARG A 85 16.87 50.91 3.79
CA ARG A 85 17.62 50.54 5.01
C ARG A 85 17.33 51.45 6.21
N LEU A 86 16.91 52.69 5.96
CA LEU A 86 16.51 53.66 6.98
C LEU A 86 15.09 53.39 7.55
N LEU A 87 14.23 52.72 6.78
CA LEU A 87 12.80 52.55 7.09
C LEU A 87 12.47 51.23 7.81
N ASP A 88 13.40 50.29 7.90
CA ASP A 88 13.13 48.89 8.32
C ASP A 88 13.29 48.64 9.85
N ASN A 89 13.09 49.64 10.72
CA ASN A 89 13.19 49.45 12.18
C ASN A 89 11.82 49.59 12.90
N PRO A 90 11.35 48.54 13.63
CA PRO A 90 10.07 48.54 14.31
C PRO A 90 10.16 49.12 15.73
N ALA A 91 9.78 50.39 15.90
CA ALA A 91 9.43 50.94 17.22
C ALA A 91 7.95 51.37 17.21
N GLY A 92 7.09 50.50 17.75
CA GLY A 92 5.65 50.71 17.79
C GLY A 92 5.23 51.90 18.65
N VAL A 93 4.28 52.69 18.14
CA VAL A 93 3.56 53.71 18.91
C VAL A 93 2.07 53.63 18.57
N GLN A 94 1.24 53.28 19.56
CA GLN A 94 -0.22 53.48 19.50
C GLN A 94 -0.55 54.95 19.83
N ALA A 95 -1.41 55.58 19.03
CA ALA A 95 -2.07 56.82 19.41
C ALA A 95 -3.51 56.86 18.86
N THR A 96 -4.48 57.03 19.75
CA THR A 96 -5.91 57.27 19.48
C THR A 96 -6.20 58.77 19.42
N LEU A 97 -7.14 59.19 18.56
CA LEU A 97 -7.54 60.61 18.42
C LEU A 97 -9.06 60.76 18.30
N HIS A 98 -9.62 61.78 18.98
CA HIS A 98 -11.05 62.09 19.07
C HIS A 98 -11.44 63.34 18.22
N GLY A 99 -12.51 63.20 17.41
CA GLY A 99 -13.67 64.12 17.29
C GLY A 99 -13.60 65.46 16.51
N GLY A 100 -14.56 65.65 15.57
CA GLY A 100 -15.10 66.96 15.12
C GLY A 100 -15.85 66.92 13.77
N GLY A 101 -17.20 66.92 13.78
CA GLY A 101 -18.06 66.81 12.58
C GLY A 101 -18.94 68.03 12.25
N ALA A 102 -19.68 67.96 11.13
CA ALA A 102 -20.80 68.83 10.72
C ALA A 102 -21.91 68.00 10.02
N VAL A 103 -23.19 68.39 10.16
CA VAL A 103 -24.37 67.66 9.62
C VAL A 103 -25.23 68.59 8.75
N ALA A 104 -25.72 68.08 7.61
CA ALA A 104 -26.83 68.65 6.83
C ALA A 104 -27.82 67.54 6.44
N GLN A 105 -29.13 67.84 6.46
CA GLN A 105 -30.19 66.86 6.18
C GLN A 105 -31.25 67.45 5.23
N GLY A 106 -31.61 66.68 4.20
CA GLY A 106 -32.59 67.03 3.16
C GLY A 106 -32.12 66.52 1.79
N GLU A 107 -33.05 66.09 0.93
CA GLU A 107 -32.73 65.62 -0.42
C GLU A 107 -32.14 66.79 -1.23
N GLY A 108 -30.86 66.70 -1.56
CA GLY A 108 -30.12 67.75 -2.30
C GLY A 108 -29.39 68.80 -1.45
N ALA A 109 -29.22 68.61 -0.13
CA ALA A 109 -28.41 69.51 0.69
C ALA A 109 -26.90 69.18 0.59
N THR A 110 -26.06 70.21 0.40
CA THR A 110 -24.59 70.08 0.27
C THR A 110 -23.88 70.91 1.36
N ALA A 111 -22.97 70.30 2.11
CA ALA A 111 -22.05 70.99 3.01
C ALA A 111 -20.60 70.69 2.61
N VAL A 112 -19.72 71.69 2.64
CA VAL A 112 -18.32 71.58 2.24
C VAL A 112 -17.41 71.90 3.43
N GLY A 113 -16.56 70.94 3.81
CA GLY A 113 -15.47 71.09 4.77
C GLY A 113 -14.19 70.47 4.21
N GLU A 114 -13.03 70.98 4.62
CA GLU A 114 -11.71 70.79 3.98
C GLU A 114 -11.16 69.35 3.89
N ARG A 115 -11.89 68.31 4.33
CA ARG A 115 -11.54 66.88 4.15
C ARG A 115 -12.74 65.95 3.99
N GLY A 116 -13.78 66.35 3.24
CA GLY A 116 -14.89 65.45 2.90
C GLY A 116 -14.67 64.73 1.56
N VAL A 117 -14.62 63.39 1.57
CA VAL A 117 -14.77 62.56 0.36
C VAL A 117 -16.25 62.18 0.20
N LEU A 118 -16.69 62.27 -1.06
CA LEU A 118 -18.02 61.99 -1.58
C LEU A 118 -18.43 60.52 -1.36
N VAL A 119 -19.64 60.27 -0.88
CA VAL A 119 -20.30 58.96 -1.06
C VAL A 119 -21.67 59.20 -1.63
N GLY A 120 -21.81 58.93 -2.94
CA GLY A 120 -23.09 58.75 -3.59
C GLY A 120 -23.16 57.32 -4.11
N GLY A 121 -24.10 56.53 -3.59
CA GLY A 121 -24.40 55.18 -4.06
C GLY A 121 -23.33 54.14 -3.71
N GLY A 122 -23.76 52.93 -3.36
CA GLY A 122 -22.89 51.86 -2.88
C GLY A 122 -21.77 51.52 -3.87
N VAL A 123 -20.54 51.46 -3.36
CA VAL A 123 -19.40 50.84 -4.05
C VAL A 123 -18.60 50.08 -3.01
N GLY A 124 -18.65 48.74 -3.09
CA GLY A 124 -17.64 47.87 -2.50
C GLY A 124 -16.37 47.94 -3.37
N GLY A 125 -15.25 48.32 -2.76
CA GLY A 125 -13.95 48.41 -3.43
C GLY A 125 -12.86 48.95 -2.50
N HIS A 126 -11.60 48.62 -2.80
CA HIS A 126 -10.42 49.10 -2.08
C HIS A 126 -10.21 50.60 -2.31
N ILE A 127 -10.13 51.38 -1.23
CA ILE A 127 -9.66 52.77 -1.27
C ILE A 127 -8.19 52.77 -0.84
N ILE A 128 -7.30 53.03 -1.79
CA ILE A 128 -5.87 53.18 -1.53
C ILE A 128 -5.61 54.62 -1.08
N THR A 129 -5.38 54.82 0.21
CA THR A 129 -4.73 56.04 0.74
C THR A 129 -3.33 55.66 1.17
N GLY A 130 -2.33 56.27 0.52
CA GLY A 130 -0.92 55.90 0.61
C GLY A 130 -0.30 56.19 1.97
N ASP A 131 -0.56 55.31 2.94
CA ASP A 131 0.37 54.80 3.96
C ASP A 131 -0.32 53.86 4.96
N HIS A 132 -1.64 53.62 4.84
CA HIS A 132 -2.33 52.58 5.61
C HIS A 132 -3.41 51.89 4.77
N VAL A 133 -3.34 50.56 4.68
CA VAL A 133 -4.50 49.74 4.30
C VAL A 133 -5.38 49.62 5.54
N ASN A 134 -6.35 50.52 5.68
CA ASN A 134 -7.42 50.32 6.66
C ASN A 134 -8.42 49.32 6.10
N VAL A 135 -8.29 48.07 6.54
CA VAL A 135 -9.35 47.06 6.43
C VAL A 135 -10.42 47.44 7.45
N TYR A 136 -11.55 47.95 6.99
CA TYR A 136 -12.74 47.92 7.83
C TYR A 136 -13.20 46.45 7.88
N PRO A 137 -13.40 45.86 9.07
CA PRO A 137 -14.09 44.58 9.16
C PRO A 137 -15.45 44.74 8.47
N PRO A 138 -15.94 43.74 7.72
CA PRO A 138 -17.35 43.73 7.34
C PRO A 138 -18.17 43.95 8.62
N GLY A 139 -19.24 44.74 8.52
CA GLY A 139 -20.29 44.65 9.53
C GLY A 139 -20.81 43.20 9.58
N PRO A 140 -21.56 42.81 10.62
CA PRO A 140 -22.13 41.46 10.70
C PRO A 140 -22.78 41.08 9.36
N ALA A 141 -22.42 39.88 8.86
CA ALA A 141 -22.82 39.35 7.56
C ALA A 141 -24.27 39.74 7.22
N GLY A 142 -24.44 40.43 6.10
CA GLY A 142 -25.77 40.76 5.60
C GLY A 142 -26.50 39.50 5.13
N PRO A 143 -27.82 39.57 4.91
CA PRO A 143 -28.58 38.45 4.33
C PRO A 143 -27.98 37.95 3.00
N ASP A 144 -27.37 38.85 2.23
CA ASP A 144 -26.74 38.55 0.94
C ASP A 144 -25.42 37.77 1.07
N ASP A 145 -24.64 38.00 2.13
CA ASP A 145 -23.36 37.30 2.36
C ASP A 145 -23.58 35.83 2.72
N ALA A 146 -24.62 35.55 3.51
CA ALA A 146 -25.01 34.18 3.85
C ALA A 146 -25.45 33.39 2.61
N LEU A 147 -26.23 34.00 1.72
CA LEU A 147 -26.64 33.40 0.45
C LEU A 147 -25.45 33.16 -0.48
N ALA A 148 -24.50 34.10 -0.55
CA ALA A 148 -23.29 33.95 -1.35
C ALA A 148 -22.42 32.79 -0.83
N LEU A 149 -22.27 32.67 0.49
CA LEU A 149 -21.54 31.55 1.10
C LEU A 149 -22.23 30.21 0.83
N GLN A 150 -23.56 30.15 0.92
CA GLN A 150 -24.32 28.94 0.58
C GLN A 150 -24.12 28.52 -0.88
N ALA A 151 -24.10 29.47 -1.81
CA ALA A 151 -23.84 29.20 -3.22
C ALA A 151 -22.44 28.61 -3.45
N TYR A 152 -21.42 29.17 -2.78
CA TYR A 152 -20.05 28.62 -2.81
C TYR A 152 -19.98 27.19 -2.29
N LEU A 153 -20.57 26.92 -1.12
CA LEU A 153 -20.54 25.59 -0.51
C LEU A 153 -21.31 24.57 -1.37
N THR A 154 -22.40 25.00 -2.02
CA THR A 154 -23.19 24.14 -2.92
C THR A 154 -22.38 23.77 -4.17
N TRP A 155 -21.65 24.73 -4.72
CA TRP A 155 -20.72 24.50 -5.82
C TRP A 155 -19.62 23.51 -5.43
N LEU A 156 -18.98 23.72 -4.27
CA LEU A 156 -17.94 22.84 -3.76
C LEU A 156 -18.44 21.41 -3.53
N MET A 157 -19.64 21.25 -2.96
CA MET A 157 -20.28 19.94 -2.82
C MET A 157 -20.52 19.28 -4.18
N THR A 158 -21.05 20.02 -5.16
CA THR A 158 -21.37 19.50 -6.49
C THR A 158 -20.10 19.04 -7.24
N GLU A 159 -19.01 19.81 -7.12
CA GLU A 159 -17.74 19.51 -7.76
C GLU A 159 -17.03 18.31 -7.13
N ARG A 160 -17.27 18.04 -5.84
CA ARG A 160 -16.66 16.94 -5.08
C ARG A 160 -17.59 15.77 -4.78
N GLN A 161 -18.84 15.79 -5.25
CA GLN A 161 -19.85 14.80 -4.90
C GLN A 161 -19.48 13.37 -5.34
N THR A 162 -18.88 13.23 -6.51
CA THR A 162 -18.60 11.92 -7.13
C THR A 162 -17.11 11.63 -7.09
N LEU A 163 -16.74 10.36 -7.03
CA LEU A 163 -15.36 9.97 -7.26
C LEU A 163 -14.90 10.51 -8.63
N PRO A 164 -13.64 10.96 -8.77
CA PRO A 164 -13.04 11.42 -10.03
C PRO A 164 -12.80 10.25 -11.01
N LEU A 165 -13.72 9.29 -11.04
CA LEU A 165 -13.84 8.17 -11.97
C LEU A 165 -14.91 8.46 -13.04
N ARG A 166 -15.47 9.69 -13.04
CA ARG A 166 -16.51 10.20 -13.95
C ARG A 166 -16.27 9.88 -15.44
N ALA A 167 -15.03 9.63 -15.81
CA ALA A 167 -14.61 9.41 -17.19
C ALA A 167 -14.63 7.93 -17.62
N VAL A 168 -14.77 6.99 -16.68
CA VAL A 168 -14.85 5.55 -16.92
C VAL A 168 -16.31 5.14 -16.92
N GLY A 169 -16.98 5.30 -18.06
CA GLY A 169 -18.26 4.65 -18.31
C GLY A 169 -18.17 3.18 -17.91
N VAL A 170 -18.99 2.78 -16.94
CA VAL A 170 -19.08 1.38 -16.53
C VAL A 170 -19.63 0.62 -17.74
N GLY A 171 -18.79 -0.19 -18.38
CA GLY A 171 -19.23 -1.02 -19.50
C GLY A 171 -20.33 -1.97 -19.03
N LYS A 172 -21.28 -2.28 -19.92
CA LYS A 172 -22.53 -3.05 -19.71
C LYS A 172 -23.53 -2.48 -18.68
N ILE A 173 -23.08 -1.69 -17.70
CA ILE A 173 -23.95 -0.91 -16.81
C ILE A 173 -24.13 0.47 -17.45
N GLY A 174 -24.94 0.48 -18.51
CA GLY A 174 -25.14 1.57 -19.49
C GLY A 174 -24.65 2.99 -19.14
N ALA A 175 -24.01 3.64 -20.13
CA ALA A 175 -23.47 5.00 -20.15
C ALA A 175 -24.39 6.16 -19.69
N LYS A 176 -25.59 5.89 -19.16
CA LYS A 176 -26.56 6.85 -18.60
C LYS A 176 -26.61 6.85 -17.07
N LYS A 177 -25.75 6.09 -16.41
CA LYS A 177 -25.83 5.80 -14.98
C LYS A 177 -24.80 6.63 -14.18
N ARG A 178 -25.23 7.23 -13.07
CA ARG A 178 -24.42 8.17 -12.26
C ARG A 178 -23.19 7.45 -11.65
N PRO A 179 -22.02 8.11 -11.54
CA PRO A 179 -20.86 7.56 -10.83
C PRO A 179 -21.14 7.38 -9.33
N PRO A 180 -20.40 6.50 -8.63
CA PRO A 180 -20.50 6.35 -7.18
C PRO A 180 -20.24 7.68 -6.45
N GLU A 181 -21.06 7.97 -5.44
CA GLU A 181 -20.85 9.12 -4.56
C GLU A 181 -19.62 8.88 -3.68
N MET A 182 -18.68 9.84 -3.69
CA MET A 182 -17.40 9.70 -2.98
C MET A 182 -17.61 9.56 -1.47
N ALA A 183 -18.54 10.32 -0.89
CA ALA A 183 -18.83 10.25 0.54
C ALA A 183 -19.37 8.89 0.99
N GLN A 184 -20.03 8.13 0.10
CA GLN A 184 -20.60 6.82 0.42
C GLN A 184 -19.56 5.70 0.35
N VAL A 185 -18.48 5.90 -0.40
CA VAL A 185 -17.42 4.90 -0.65
C VAL A 185 -16.15 5.19 0.15
N TYR A 186 -15.99 6.41 0.66
CA TYR A 186 -14.78 6.85 1.33
C TYR A 186 -14.45 5.98 2.56
N VAL A 187 -13.17 5.62 2.68
CA VAL A 187 -12.61 4.93 3.84
C VAL A 187 -11.52 5.82 4.42
N ALA A 188 -11.57 6.04 5.74
CA ALA A 188 -10.58 6.86 6.44
C ALA A 188 -9.16 6.35 6.18
N LEU A 189 -8.27 7.26 5.78
CA LEU A 189 -6.88 6.94 5.47
C LEU A 189 -6.03 6.89 6.75
N ASN A 190 -5.12 5.93 6.79
CA ASN A 190 -4.15 5.76 7.87
C ASN A 190 -2.80 6.33 7.46
N THR A 191 -1.99 6.73 8.44
CA THR A 191 -0.60 7.15 8.24
C THR A 191 0.36 6.04 8.70
N THR A 192 1.62 6.12 8.26
CA THR A 192 2.70 5.21 8.71
C THR A 192 3.12 5.47 10.16
N THR A 193 2.60 6.53 10.79
CA THR A 193 2.85 6.88 12.19
C THR A 193 1.86 6.14 13.10
N PHE A 194 2.35 5.57 14.21
CA PHE A 194 1.52 4.87 15.20
C PHE A 194 1.26 5.75 16.43
N THR A 195 0.12 5.52 17.11
CA THR A 195 -0.19 6.18 18.39
C THR A 195 0.22 5.30 19.57
N GLU A 196 0.86 5.89 20.58
CA GLU A 196 1.05 5.26 21.89
C GLU A 196 -0.26 5.39 22.69
N THR A 197 -0.81 4.27 23.14
CA THR A 197 -2.00 4.27 24.00
C THR A 197 -1.54 4.49 25.44
N ALA A 198 -2.01 5.58 26.06
CA ALA A 198 -1.70 5.87 27.46
C ALA A 198 -2.65 5.08 28.39
N GLY A 199 -2.17 3.94 28.90
CA GLY A 199 -2.54 3.43 30.23
C GLY A 199 -3.08 2.00 30.34
N GLY A 200 -2.32 1.13 31.03
CA GLY A 200 -2.87 0.10 31.95
C GLY A 200 -2.62 -1.39 31.62
N GLU A 201 -1.55 -1.96 32.20
CA GLU A 201 -1.28 -3.38 32.51
C GLU A 201 -1.61 -4.52 31.51
N ARG A 202 -0.53 -5.14 31.00
CA ARG A 202 -0.39 -6.56 30.58
C ARG A 202 -1.55 -7.15 29.78
N SER A 203 -1.74 -6.64 28.57
CA SER A 203 -2.17 -7.44 27.41
C SER A 203 -1.34 -6.99 26.21
N GLU A 204 -1.14 -7.85 25.20
CA GLU A 204 -0.41 -7.52 23.97
C GLU A 204 -1.10 -6.35 23.24
N GLU A 205 -0.77 -5.11 23.60
CA GLU A 205 -1.40 -3.92 23.04
C GLU A 205 -0.92 -3.69 21.60
N LYS A 206 -1.80 -4.03 20.64
CA LYS A 206 -1.64 -3.73 19.22
C LYS A 206 -1.59 -2.21 19.02
N GLN A 207 -0.39 -1.68 18.74
CA GLN A 207 -0.21 -0.31 18.26
C GLN A 207 -1.13 -0.04 17.05
N LYS A 208 -1.97 1.01 17.14
CA LYS A 208 -2.86 1.40 16.03
C LYS A 208 -2.26 2.55 15.22
N PRO A 209 -2.32 2.48 13.87
CA PRO A 209 -1.86 3.57 13.01
C PRO A 209 -2.73 4.82 13.22
N LEU A 210 -2.09 5.99 13.19
CA LEU A 210 -2.74 7.30 13.30
C LEU A 210 -3.49 7.61 12.00
N SER A 211 -4.78 7.96 12.09
CA SER A 211 -5.55 8.42 10.93
C SER A 211 -5.05 9.77 10.41
N ALA A 212 -5.04 9.96 9.09
CA ALA A 212 -4.71 11.24 8.46
C ALA A 212 -5.66 12.37 8.90
N LEU A 213 -6.95 12.04 9.11
CA LEU A 213 -7.95 12.99 9.60
C LEU A 213 -7.65 13.43 11.04
N ALA A 214 -7.38 12.47 11.93
CA ALA A 214 -7.01 12.75 13.32
C ALA A 214 -5.69 13.54 13.41
N ALA A 215 -4.75 13.25 12.51
CA ALA A 215 -3.49 13.96 12.44
C ALA A 215 -3.65 15.44 12.05
N LEU A 216 -4.54 15.75 11.10
CA LEU A 216 -4.89 17.11 10.68
C LEU A 216 -5.69 17.83 11.76
N ALA A 217 -6.67 17.17 12.38
CA ALA A 217 -7.44 17.74 13.48
C ALA A 217 -6.54 18.20 14.65
N ALA A 218 -5.50 17.41 14.94
CA ALA A 218 -4.52 17.73 15.98
C ALA A 218 -3.47 18.77 15.55
N ARG A 219 -3.21 18.90 14.25
CA ARG A 219 -2.18 19.78 13.69
C ARG A 219 -2.81 20.79 12.75
N ARG A 220 -2.88 22.05 13.16
CA ARG A 220 -3.39 23.13 12.29
C ARG A 220 -2.69 23.19 10.93
N ARG A 221 -1.44 22.74 10.82
CA ARG A 221 -0.67 22.74 9.57
C ARG A 221 0.04 21.43 9.37
N MET A 222 -0.01 20.88 8.16
CA MET A 222 0.76 19.67 7.83
C MET A 222 0.93 19.48 6.32
N VAL A 223 1.94 18.67 5.97
CA VAL A 223 2.11 18.11 4.63
C VAL A 223 1.75 16.62 4.67
N LEU A 224 0.85 16.20 3.80
CA LEU A 224 0.48 14.81 3.63
C LEU A 224 1.14 14.23 2.38
N LEU A 225 2.06 13.31 2.61
CA LEU A 225 2.73 12.53 1.59
C LEU A 225 2.00 11.22 1.35
N GLY A 226 2.13 10.70 0.14
CA GLY A 226 1.66 9.37 -0.19
C GLY A 226 1.94 9.03 -1.63
N ASP A 227 1.93 7.74 -1.93
CA ASP A 227 2.15 7.25 -3.28
C ASP A 227 1.05 7.67 -4.27
N PRO A 228 1.29 7.59 -5.58
CA PRO A 228 0.24 7.80 -6.56
C PRO A 228 -0.95 6.85 -6.34
N GLY A 229 -2.18 7.36 -6.39
CA GLY A 229 -3.38 6.54 -6.13
C GLY A 229 -3.67 6.23 -4.65
N SER A 230 -2.82 6.65 -3.71
CA SER A 230 -3.03 6.50 -2.25
C SER A 230 -4.27 7.20 -1.68
N GLY A 231 -4.93 8.05 -2.48
CA GLY A 231 -6.18 8.72 -2.09
C GLY A 231 -6.02 10.13 -1.50
N LYS A 232 -4.86 10.80 -1.65
CA LYS A 232 -4.63 12.18 -1.16
C LYS A 232 -5.71 13.18 -1.63
N SER A 233 -5.91 13.30 -2.95
CA SER A 233 -6.94 14.18 -3.53
C SER A 233 -8.35 13.76 -3.12
N THR A 234 -8.61 12.46 -2.96
CA THR A 234 -9.89 11.94 -2.46
C THR A 234 -10.11 12.33 -1.00
N PHE A 235 -9.08 12.31 -0.15
CA PHE A 235 -9.15 12.77 1.24
C PHE A 235 -9.44 14.26 1.32
N VAL A 236 -8.73 15.07 0.53
CA VAL A 236 -8.96 16.52 0.44
C VAL A 236 -10.38 16.83 -0.02
N GLY A 237 -10.83 16.17 -1.10
CA GLY A 237 -12.17 16.33 -1.63
C GLY A 237 -13.25 15.90 -0.65
N HIS A 238 -13.04 14.77 0.06
CA HIS A 238 -13.98 14.26 1.05
C HIS A 238 -14.11 15.17 2.25
N LEU A 239 -13.01 15.69 2.77
CA LEU A 239 -13.04 16.66 3.87
C LEU A 239 -13.77 17.95 3.46
N ALA A 240 -13.46 18.49 2.28
CA ALA A 240 -14.14 19.66 1.73
C ALA A 240 -15.65 19.43 1.56
N TYR A 241 -16.04 18.27 1.02
CA TYR A 241 -17.43 17.89 0.83
C TYR A 241 -18.19 17.79 2.16
N CYS A 242 -17.64 17.07 3.15
CA CYS A 242 -18.32 16.86 4.43
C CYS A 242 -18.47 18.14 5.24
N LEU A 243 -17.48 19.05 5.24
CA LEU A 243 -17.58 20.35 5.92
C LEU A 243 -18.58 21.29 5.25
N ALA A 244 -18.59 21.32 3.91
CA ALA A 244 -19.59 22.08 3.16
C ALA A 244 -21.01 21.54 3.39
N ALA A 245 -21.17 20.21 3.38
CA ALA A 245 -22.43 19.54 3.63
C ALA A 245 -22.92 19.73 5.07
N HIS A 246 -22.03 19.71 6.06
CA HIS A 246 -22.38 20.00 7.45
C HIS A 246 -23.00 21.40 7.61
N THR A 247 -22.44 22.39 6.92
CA THR A 247 -22.92 23.78 6.97
C THR A 247 -24.27 23.95 6.25
N LEU A 248 -24.45 23.25 5.12
CA LEU A 248 -25.66 23.37 4.28
C LEU A 248 -26.83 22.50 4.75
N GLN A 249 -26.53 21.36 5.38
CA GLN A 249 -27.48 20.31 5.77
C GLN A 249 -27.17 19.84 7.20
N PRO A 250 -27.38 20.71 8.21
CA PRO A 250 -27.01 20.40 9.60
C PRO A 250 -27.79 19.21 10.17
N GLU A 251 -29.03 18.98 9.70
CA GLU A 251 -29.87 17.83 10.05
C GLU A 251 -29.31 16.45 9.64
N ASP A 252 -28.44 16.38 8.63
CA ASP A 252 -27.95 15.11 8.07
C ASP A 252 -26.72 14.54 8.80
N ASN A 253 -26.23 15.23 9.83
CA ASN A 253 -25.11 14.81 10.69
C ASN A 253 -23.84 14.39 9.91
N TRP A 254 -23.46 15.17 8.89
CA TRP A 254 -22.30 14.91 8.04
C TRP A 254 -20.96 14.77 8.78
N LEU A 255 -20.84 15.32 10.00
CA LEU A 255 -19.67 15.11 10.87
C LEU A 255 -19.46 13.64 11.26
N ALA A 256 -20.50 12.81 11.28
CA ALA A 256 -20.37 11.38 11.52
C ALA A 256 -19.53 10.67 10.45
N GLN A 257 -19.42 11.26 9.25
CA GLN A 257 -18.54 10.77 8.18
C GLN A 257 -17.08 11.17 8.38
N LEU A 258 -16.77 12.04 9.35
CA LEU A 258 -15.43 12.48 9.71
C LEU A 258 -15.06 11.98 11.13
N PRO A 259 -14.83 10.68 11.32
CA PRO A 259 -14.59 10.10 12.64
C PRO A 259 -13.33 10.68 13.29
N GLY A 260 -13.50 11.31 14.45
CA GLY A 260 -12.41 11.96 15.19
C GLY A 260 -12.17 13.43 14.82
N TRP A 261 -13.00 14.03 13.95
CA TRP A 261 -12.97 15.47 13.74
C TRP A 261 -13.57 16.22 14.94
N PRO A 262 -12.90 17.25 15.50
CA PRO A 262 -13.38 17.95 16.68
C PRO A 262 -14.62 18.79 16.38
N GLN A 263 -15.59 18.78 17.30
CA GLN A 263 -16.81 19.61 17.17
C GLN A 263 -16.47 21.10 17.08
N GLU A 264 -15.41 21.56 17.76
CA GLU A 264 -14.92 22.95 17.71
C GLU A 264 -14.40 23.37 16.34
N GLN A 265 -14.11 22.40 15.46
CA GLN A 265 -13.61 22.61 14.10
C GLN A 265 -14.67 22.26 13.03
N ALA A 266 -15.92 22.01 13.43
CA ALA A 266 -16.99 21.62 12.53
C ALA A 266 -17.38 22.72 11.54
N ASP A 267 -17.32 23.99 11.98
CA ASP A 267 -17.73 25.17 11.21
C ASP A 267 -16.58 25.76 10.37
N LEU A 268 -15.47 25.04 10.20
CA LEU A 268 -14.36 25.50 9.36
C LEU A 268 -14.78 25.52 7.89
N LEU A 269 -14.59 26.67 7.24
CA LEU A 269 -14.91 26.85 5.83
C LEU A 269 -13.79 26.30 4.94
N PRO A 270 -14.04 25.25 4.14
CA PRO A 270 -13.01 24.66 3.28
C PRO A 270 -12.74 25.56 2.08
N LEU A 271 -11.46 25.90 1.86
CA LEU A 271 -10.96 26.61 0.68
C LEU A 271 -10.02 25.67 -0.09
N LEU A 272 -10.48 25.16 -1.22
CA LEU A 272 -9.74 24.19 -2.02
C LEU A 272 -9.01 24.86 -3.19
N VAL A 273 -7.69 24.65 -3.27
CA VAL A 273 -6.84 25.09 -4.36
C VAL A 273 -6.12 23.88 -4.95
N VAL A 274 -6.33 23.61 -6.23
CA VAL A 274 -5.54 22.64 -6.99
C VAL A 274 -4.27 23.36 -7.47
N LEU A 275 -3.11 22.98 -6.91
CA LEU A 275 -1.85 23.71 -7.13
C LEU A 275 -1.36 23.65 -8.58
N ARG A 276 -1.70 22.58 -9.31
CA ARG A 276 -1.49 22.49 -10.77
C ARG A 276 -2.21 23.61 -11.52
N ASP A 277 -3.46 23.85 -11.19
CA ASP A 277 -4.30 24.82 -11.91
C ASP A 277 -3.88 26.25 -11.54
N PHE A 278 -3.47 26.47 -10.28
CA PHE A 278 -2.81 27.71 -9.86
C PHE A 278 -1.52 27.96 -10.66
N ALA A 279 -0.65 26.96 -10.78
CA ALA A 279 0.60 27.10 -11.53
C ALA A 279 0.36 27.42 -13.02
N ARG A 280 -0.69 26.84 -13.63
CA ARG A 280 -1.11 27.12 -15.02
C ARG A 280 -1.68 28.52 -15.22
N TRP A 281 -2.29 29.09 -14.17
CA TRP A 281 -2.86 30.44 -14.21
C TRP A 281 -1.79 31.55 -14.09
N LEU A 282 -0.61 31.24 -13.54
CA LEU A 282 0.46 32.22 -13.37
C LEU A 282 0.96 32.76 -14.73
N PRO A 283 1.31 34.06 -14.81
CA PRO A 283 1.80 34.66 -16.05
C PRO A 283 3.19 34.16 -16.43
N ASP A 284 3.50 34.20 -17.73
CA ASP A 284 4.83 33.95 -18.28
C ASP A 284 5.36 35.25 -18.94
N PRO A 285 6.45 35.86 -18.44
CA PRO A 285 7.32 35.40 -17.34
C PRO A 285 6.71 35.54 -15.94
N LEU A 286 7.18 34.70 -15.01
CA LEU A 286 6.75 34.71 -13.61
C LEU A 286 7.10 36.03 -12.89
N PRO A 287 6.30 36.47 -11.91
CA PRO A 287 6.62 37.63 -11.08
C PRO A 287 7.90 37.40 -10.26
N ALA A 288 8.66 38.48 -10.00
CA ALA A 288 9.95 38.40 -9.31
C ALA A 288 9.87 37.91 -7.85
N LYS A 289 8.73 38.10 -7.19
CA LYS A 289 8.49 37.66 -5.80
C LYS A 289 7.07 37.12 -5.67
N ALA A 290 6.92 36.05 -4.91
CA ALA A 290 5.61 35.51 -4.55
C ALA A 290 5.06 36.18 -3.28
N TYR A 291 3.79 36.58 -3.32
CA TYR A 291 3.04 37.16 -2.23
C TYR A 291 1.73 36.39 -1.99
N ALA A 292 1.10 36.61 -0.83
CA ALA A 292 -0.16 35.99 -0.47
C ALA A 292 -1.31 36.31 -1.45
N HIS A 293 -1.29 37.49 -2.09
CA HIS A 293 -2.35 37.88 -3.02
C HIS A 293 -2.42 36.98 -4.25
N HIS A 294 -1.33 36.36 -4.72
CA HIS A 294 -1.40 35.52 -5.93
C HIS A 294 -2.34 34.33 -5.76
N LEU A 295 -2.33 33.67 -4.59
CA LEU A 295 -3.27 32.57 -4.29
C LEU A 295 -4.71 33.10 -4.13
N TRP A 296 -4.88 34.29 -3.55
CA TRP A 296 -6.19 34.91 -3.39
C TRP A 296 -6.80 35.34 -4.74
N ASP A 297 -5.99 35.95 -5.60
CA ASP A 297 -6.38 36.42 -6.93
C ASP A 297 -6.74 35.23 -7.84
N PHE A 298 -6.01 34.12 -7.72
CA PHE A 298 -6.38 32.87 -8.37
C PHE A 298 -7.74 32.36 -7.90
N LEU A 299 -7.98 32.30 -6.58
CA LEU A 299 -9.28 31.92 -6.02
C LEU A 299 -10.40 32.84 -6.50
N ALA A 300 -10.14 34.15 -6.55
CA ALA A 300 -11.09 35.14 -7.06
C ALA A 300 -11.40 34.95 -8.55
N GLU A 301 -10.42 34.57 -9.35
CA GLU A 301 -10.63 34.24 -10.76
C GLU A 301 -11.44 32.95 -10.93
N VAL A 302 -11.14 31.90 -10.17
CA VAL A 302 -11.92 30.64 -10.19
C VAL A 302 -13.38 30.92 -9.83
N LEU A 303 -13.62 31.68 -8.76
CA LEU A 303 -14.99 32.02 -8.36
C LEU A 303 -15.71 32.89 -9.39
N ARG A 304 -15.01 33.82 -10.04
CA ARG A 304 -15.60 34.66 -11.11
C ARG A 304 -15.98 33.84 -12.34
N GLN A 305 -15.15 32.86 -12.74
CA GLN A 305 -15.47 31.95 -13.85
C GLN A 305 -16.73 31.14 -13.58
N GLU A 306 -16.92 30.74 -12.32
CA GLU A 306 -18.09 29.99 -11.83
C GLU A 306 -19.27 30.90 -11.44
N LYS A 307 -19.16 32.23 -11.60
CA LYS A 307 -20.17 33.24 -11.25
C LYS A 307 -20.54 33.29 -9.77
N LEU A 308 -19.52 33.11 -8.91
CA LEU A 308 -19.58 33.06 -7.45
C LEU A 308 -18.75 34.18 -6.80
N GLU A 309 -18.46 35.26 -7.51
CA GLU A 309 -17.64 36.38 -7.01
C GLU A 309 -18.21 37.04 -5.74
N ASN A 310 -19.53 36.96 -5.53
CA ASN A 310 -20.19 37.48 -4.33
C ASN A 310 -19.78 36.72 -3.05
N ALA A 311 -19.20 35.52 -3.16
CA ALA A 311 -18.69 34.77 -2.01
C ALA A 311 -17.32 35.27 -1.54
N LEU A 312 -16.63 36.12 -2.31
CA LEU A 312 -15.28 36.59 -1.96
C LEU A 312 -15.24 37.34 -0.62
N PRO A 313 -16.13 38.31 -0.33
CA PRO A 313 -16.13 39.01 0.95
C PRO A 313 -16.29 38.08 2.18
N PRO A 314 -17.31 37.20 2.28
CA PRO A 314 -17.44 36.32 3.44
C PRO A 314 -16.31 35.29 3.55
N LEU A 315 -15.73 34.82 2.44
CA LEU A 315 -14.56 33.94 2.47
C LEU A 315 -13.30 34.65 2.97
N GLN A 316 -13.12 35.93 2.60
CA GLN A 316 -12.00 36.74 3.10
C GLN A 316 -12.13 37.04 4.59
N GLU A 317 -13.35 37.29 5.07
CA GLU A 317 -13.64 37.43 6.49
C GLU A 317 -13.28 36.16 7.25
N ALA A 318 -13.71 34.99 6.77
CA ALA A 318 -13.38 33.70 7.38
C ALA A 318 -11.87 33.44 7.47
N LEU A 319 -11.09 33.83 6.45
CA LEU A 319 -9.63 33.77 6.47
C LEU A 319 -9.01 34.69 7.54
N ASN A 320 -9.54 35.91 7.68
CA ASN A 320 -9.04 36.87 8.68
C ASN A 320 -9.38 36.44 10.11
N GLU A 321 -10.49 35.75 10.32
CA GLU A 321 -10.95 35.25 11.63
C GLU A 321 -10.37 33.88 12.02
N GLY A 322 -9.58 33.24 11.14
CA GLY A 322 -9.04 31.91 11.40
C GLY A 322 -10.08 30.78 11.27
N ARG A 323 -11.26 31.06 10.68
CA ARG A 323 -12.35 30.09 10.47
C ARG A 323 -12.25 29.33 9.14
N ALA A 324 -11.16 29.50 8.40
CA ALA A 324 -10.94 28.83 7.12
C ALA A 324 -9.96 27.64 7.25
N LEU A 325 -10.25 26.58 6.49
CA LEU A 325 -9.36 25.43 6.26
C LEU A 325 -8.88 25.48 4.81
N LEU A 326 -7.59 25.79 4.63
CA LEU A 326 -6.98 25.82 3.31
C LEU A 326 -6.48 24.43 2.91
N LEU A 327 -6.99 23.93 1.79
CA LEU A 327 -6.68 22.63 1.23
C LEU A 327 -5.92 22.83 -0.07
N LEU A 328 -4.61 22.58 -0.06
CA LEU A 328 -3.72 22.77 -1.20
C LEU A 328 -3.35 21.40 -1.78
N ASP A 329 -4.00 21.03 -2.88
CA ASP A 329 -3.87 19.69 -3.47
C ASP A 329 -2.87 19.66 -4.63
N GLY A 330 -1.93 18.70 -4.58
CA GLY A 330 -1.07 18.32 -5.71
C GLY A 330 0.14 19.24 -5.92
N LEU A 331 0.94 19.50 -4.88
CA LEU A 331 2.20 20.25 -5.05
C LEU A 331 3.17 19.55 -6.02
N ASP A 332 3.07 18.22 -6.10
CA ASP A 332 3.82 17.41 -7.05
C ASP A 332 3.43 17.64 -8.51
N GLU A 333 2.23 18.13 -8.80
CA GLU A 333 1.71 18.30 -10.17
C GLU A 333 2.15 19.61 -10.85
N VAL A 334 2.97 20.43 -10.17
CA VAL A 334 3.58 21.63 -10.76
C VAL A 334 4.79 21.23 -11.60
N THR A 335 4.71 21.47 -12.90
CA THR A 335 5.60 20.86 -13.91
C THR A 335 6.99 21.49 -13.99
N THR A 336 7.11 22.81 -13.84
CA THR A 336 8.41 23.50 -13.96
C THR A 336 9.01 23.82 -12.59
N LEU A 337 10.34 23.72 -12.49
CA LEU A 337 11.08 24.04 -11.26
C LEU A 337 10.82 25.48 -10.78
N ALA A 338 10.83 26.43 -11.71
CA ALA A 338 10.58 27.85 -11.42
C ALA A 338 9.16 28.10 -10.89
N GLN A 339 8.15 27.47 -11.49
CA GLN A 339 6.79 27.54 -10.96
C GLN A 339 6.67 26.86 -9.60
N ARG A 340 7.30 25.69 -9.39
CA ARG A 340 7.24 24.99 -8.11
C ARG A 340 7.85 25.83 -6.98
N HIS A 341 8.98 26.49 -7.24
CA HIS A 341 9.57 27.46 -6.33
C HIS A 341 8.61 28.61 -6.02
N PHE A 342 8.05 29.24 -7.06
CA PHE A 342 7.11 30.33 -6.89
C PHE A 342 5.86 29.93 -6.09
N VAL A 343 5.28 28.76 -6.41
CA VAL A 343 4.12 28.19 -5.71
C VAL A 343 4.44 27.96 -4.23
N ARG A 344 5.59 27.34 -3.92
CA ARG A 344 6.06 27.17 -2.54
C ARG A 344 6.13 28.51 -1.80
N GLU A 345 6.76 29.52 -2.40
CA GLU A 345 6.87 30.84 -1.78
C GLU A 345 5.50 31.54 -1.62
N ALA A 346 4.58 31.34 -2.55
CA ALA A 346 3.19 31.82 -2.44
C ALA A 346 2.46 31.15 -1.27
N VAL A 347 2.59 29.81 -1.12
CA VAL A 347 2.03 29.05 0.02
C VAL A 347 2.60 29.57 1.34
N LEU A 348 3.92 29.78 1.41
CA LEU A 348 4.57 30.30 2.61
C LEU A 348 4.13 31.74 2.93
N ALA A 349 4.00 32.61 1.93
CA ALA A 349 3.50 33.96 2.10
C ALA A 349 2.04 33.97 2.61
N PHE A 350 1.19 33.10 2.06
CA PHE A 350 -0.20 32.95 2.47
C PHE A 350 -0.31 32.43 3.91
N GLY A 351 0.43 31.37 4.24
CA GLY A 351 0.47 30.81 5.60
C GLY A 351 1.05 31.77 6.65
N ARG A 352 1.92 32.70 6.26
CA ARG A 352 2.39 33.80 7.13
C ARG A 352 1.33 34.88 7.37
N ARG A 353 0.48 35.17 6.38
CA ARG A 353 -0.58 36.19 6.47
C ARG A 353 -1.80 35.71 7.27
N TYR A 354 -2.12 34.43 7.18
CA TYR A 354 -3.27 33.82 7.86
C TYR A 354 -2.79 32.76 8.87
N GLN A 355 -2.16 33.21 9.96
CA GLN A 355 -1.48 32.33 10.93
C GLN A 355 -2.44 31.41 11.68
N ASP A 356 -3.65 31.88 11.93
CA ASP A 356 -4.67 31.19 12.71
C ASP A 356 -5.46 30.16 11.90
N CYS A 357 -5.39 30.21 10.56
CA CYS A 357 -6.06 29.25 9.68
C CYS A 357 -5.36 27.90 9.65
N SER A 358 -6.16 26.85 9.45
CA SER A 358 -5.65 25.50 9.22
C SER A 358 -5.23 25.32 7.76
N LEU A 359 -4.16 24.59 7.50
CA LEU A 359 -3.57 24.44 6.16
C LEU A 359 -3.02 23.02 5.93
N LEU A 360 -3.58 22.33 4.93
CA LEU A 360 -3.11 21.03 4.46
C LEU A 360 -2.48 21.17 3.08
N VAL A 361 -1.27 20.64 2.91
CA VAL A 361 -0.64 20.50 1.58
C VAL A 361 -0.48 19.02 1.26
N THR A 362 -0.92 18.58 0.09
CA THR A 362 -0.65 17.21 -0.38
C THR A 362 0.51 17.20 -1.37
N CYS A 363 1.34 16.17 -1.29
CA CYS A 363 2.43 15.95 -2.24
C CYS A 363 2.73 14.45 -2.40
N ARG A 364 3.42 14.06 -3.48
CA ARG A 364 4.00 12.72 -3.61
C ARG A 364 5.28 12.60 -2.79
N LEU A 365 5.52 11.42 -2.21
CA LEU A 365 6.72 11.12 -1.42
C LEU A 365 8.01 11.48 -2.17
N PHE A 366 8.13 11.06 -3.43
CA PHE A 366 9.32 11.30 -4.27
C PHE A 366 9.50 12.73 -4.75
N SER A 367 8.41 13.50 -4.85
CA SER A 367 8.48 14.92 -5.20
C SER A 367 8.84 15.82 -4.01
N TYR A 368 8.96 15.23 -2.81
CA TYR A 368 9.18 15.94 -1.55
C TYR A 368 10.46 15.48 -0.83
N GLN A 369 11.50 15.18 -1.60
CA GLN A 369 12.80 14.75 -1.07
C GLN A 369 13.68 15.96 -0.67
N PRO A 370 14.60 15.80 0.29
CA PRO A 370 15.64 16.80 0.54
C PRO A 370 16.50 17.02 -0.71
N PRO A 371 17.07 18.23 -0.91
CA PRO A 371 17.99 18.47 -2.01
C PRO A 371 19.22 17.55 -1.90
N ASP A 372 19.73 17.11 -3.05
CA ASP A 372 20.93 16.30 -3.13
C ASP A 372 22.15 17.11 -2.64
N PRO A 373 22.87 16.70 -1.60
CA PRO A 373 24.00 17.47 -1.07
C PRO A 373 25.16 17.60 -2.07
N GLU A 374 25.23 16.76 -3.10
CA GLU A 374 26.24 16.85 -4.16
C GLU A 374 25.83 17.80 -5.30
N LYS A 375 24.57 18.24 -5.34
CA LYS A 375 24.07 19.20 -6.32
C LYS A 375 23.71 20.51 -5.62
N GLU A 376 24.08 21.64 -6.20
CA GLU A 376 23.64 22.96 -5.70
C GLU A 376 22.16 23.22 -6.04
N GLU A 377 21.26 22.42 -5.44
CA GLU A 377 19.81 22.50 -5.62
C GLU A 377 19.14 23.19 -4.41
N GLU A 378 18.11 23.99 -4.68
CA GLU A 378 17.34 24.66 -3.66
C GLU A 378 16.34 23.70 -2.98
N ASP A 379 16.19 23.78 -1.65
CA ASP A 379 15.22 22.95 -0.92
C ASP A 379 13.78 23.43 -1.19
N LEU A 380 13.05 22.67 -1.99
CA LEU A 380 11.66 22.99 -2.37
C LEU A 380 10.63 22.58 -1.32
N ARG A 381 11.05 21.97 -0.21
CA ARG A 381 10.13 21.57 0.85
C ARG A 381 9.66 22.78 1.66
N LEU A 382 8.52 22.61 2.31
CA LEU A 382 8.03 23.54 3.33
C LEU A 382 8.80 23.27 4.64
N PRO A 383 9.02 24.31 5.47
CA PRO A 383 9.73 24.15 6.74
C PRO A 383 9.02 23.16 7.67
N ALA A 384 9.69 22.04 7.98
CA ALA A 384 9.10 20.93 8.74
C ALA A 384 8.70 21.30 10.18
N ASP A 385 9.32 22.34 10.75
CA ASP A 385 8.97 22.93 12.05
C ASP A 385 7.58 23.57 12.05
N LYS A 386 7.15 24.12 10.90
CA LYS A 386 5.84 24.78 10.73
C LYS A 386 4.82 23.91 10.01
N TYR A 387 5.29 22.97 9.20
CA TYR A 387 4.47 22.05 8.42
C TYR A 387 4.97 20.61 8.62
N PRO A 388 4.62 19.97 9.75
CA PRO A 388 4.92 18.56 9.99
C PRO A 388 4.53 17.68 8.81
N VAL A 389 5.41 16.75 8.47
CA VAL A 389 5.26 15.86 7.32
C VAL A 389 4.78 14.50 7.80
N LEU A 390 3.71 13.98 7.21
CA LEU A 390 3.16 12.65 7.48
C LEU A 390 2.98 11.88 6.19
N GLU A 391 3.15 10.57 6.23
CA GLU A 391 3.01 9.68 5.07
C GLU A 391 1.80 8.77 5.23
N LEU A 392 1.02 8.61 4.17
CA LEU A 392 -0.09 7.68 4.10
C LEU A 392 0.40 6.22 4.07
N ALA A 393 -0.21 5.39 4.91
CA ALA A 393 -0.02 3.94 4.86
C ALA A 393 -0.91 3.31 3.78
N PRO A 394 -0.48 2.18 3.16
CA PRO A 394 -1.36 1.37 2.32
C PRO A 394 -2.59 0.89 3.10
N PHE A 395 -3.70 0.62 2.40
CA PHE A 395 -4.87 0.01 3.03
C PHE A 395 -4.53 -1.32 3.69
N ASP A 396 -4.89 -1.46 4.96
CA ASP A 396 -4.92 -2.74 5.67
C ASP A 396 -6.13 -3.59 5.23
N ASP A 397 -6.19 -4.84 5.68
CA ASP A 397 -7.27 -5.76 5.27
C ASP A 397 -8.66 -5.25 5.71
N ASP A 398 -8.76 -4.55 6.85
CA ASP A 398 -10.02 -3.98 7.35
C ASP A 398 -10.49 -2.81 6.48
N GLN A 399 -9.57 -1.92 6.07
CA GLN A 399 -9.84 -0.81 5.16
C GLN A 399 -10.27 -1.31 3.79
N ARG A 400 -9.63 -2.37 3.26
CA ARG A 400 -10.04 -3.00 1.99
C ARG A 400 -11.44 -3.59 2.07
N ASP A 401 -11.73 -4.34 3.13
CA ASP A 401 -13.04 -4.97 3.32
C ASP A 401 -14.15 -3.93 3.54
N LYS A 402 -13.84 -2.78 4.17
CA LYS A 402 -14.75 -1.63 4.28
C LYS A 402 -15.00 -0.98 2.93
N PHE A 403 -13.93 -0.72 2.16
CA PHE A 403 -14.03 -0.11 0.84
C PHE A 403 -14.90 -0.96 -0.09
N ILE A 404 -14.65 -2.28 -0.15
CA ILE A 404 -15.40 -3.19 -1.02
C ILE A 404 -16.90 -3.18 -0.67
N ARG A 405 -17.24 -3.26 0.64
CA ARG A 405 -18.64 -3.22 1.08
C ARG A 405 -19.31 -1.89 0.72
N ALA A 406 -18.63 -0.78 0.99
CA ALA A 406 -19.11 0.56 0.69
C ALA A 406 -19.34 0.75 -0.82
N TRP A 407 -18.40 0.28 -1.65
CA TRP A 407 -18.49 0.29 -3.10
C TRP A 407 -19.73 -0.46 -3.62
N TYR A 408 -19.92 -1.73 -3.23
CA TYR A 408 -21.07 -2.52 -3.68
C TYR A 408 -22.41 -1.99 -3.14
N GLY A 409 -22.44 -1.51 -1.89
CA GLY A 409 -23.61 -0.87 -1.30
C GLY A 409 -24.04 0.36 -2.10
N GLU A 410 -23.09 1.19 -2.50
CA GLU A 410 -23.36 2.38 -3.31
C GLU A 410 -23.85 2.01 -4.72
N LEU A 411 -23.21 1.03 -5.37
CA LEU A 411 -23.67 0.54 -6.68
C LEU A 411 -25.11 0.01 -6.62
N LYS A 412 -25.48 -0.70 -5.54
CA LYS A 412 -26.85 -1.18 -5.34
C LYS A 412 -27.83 -0.02 -5.11
N ARG A 413 -27.46 0.96 -4.27
CA ARG A 413 -28.28 2.16 -4.00
C ARG A 413 -28.60 2.93 -5.28
N GLN A 414 -27.64 3.02 -6.20
CA GLN A 414 -27.80 3.68 -7.50
C GLN A 414 -28.48 2.81 -8.58
N GLY A 415 -28.84 1.55 -8.26
CA GLY A 415 -29.50 0.63 -9.20
C GLY A 415 -28.56 0.08 -10.27
N HIS A 416 -27.24 0.02 -10.02
CA HIS A 416 -26.24 -0.52 -10.94
C HIS A 416 -26.19 -2.05 -10.94
N LEU A 417 -26.72 -2.69 -9.90
CA LEU A 417 -26.69 -4.15 -9.69
C LEU A 417 -28.10 -4.78 -9.70
N PRO A 418 -28.90 -4.66 -10.78
CA PRO A 418 -30.23 -5.24 -10.80
C PRO A 418 -30.17 -6.78 -10.83
N GLY A 419 -30.73 -7.43 -9.81
CA GLY A 419 -30.82 -8.90 -9.74
C GLY A 419 -29.53 -9.63 -9.33
N LEU A 420 -28.48 -8.89 -8.92
CA LEU A 420 -27.24 -9.47 -8.40
C LEU A 420 -27.22 -9.40 -6.86
N ASP A 421 -26.66 -10.43 -6.23
CA ASP A 421 -26.47 -10.47 -4.78
C ASP A 421 -25.21 -9.70 -4.37
N GLU A 422 -25.41 -8.51 -3.82
CA GLU A 422 -24.38 -7.63 -3.28
C GLU A 422 -23.48 -8.32 -2.26
N ALA A 423 -24.05 -9.12 -1.35
CA ALA A 423 -23.29 -9.77 -0.29
C ALA A 423 -22.34 -10.81 -0.88
N ARG A 424 -22.84 -11.57 -1.86
CA ARG A 424 -22.03 -12.53 -2.61
C ARG A 424 -20.92 -11.83 -3.40
N LEU A 425 -21.22 -10.81 -4.19
CA LEU A 425 -20.20 -10.09 -4.98
C LEU A 425 -19.13 -9.43 -4.09
N SER A 426 -19.53 -8.90 -2.94
CA SER A 426 -18.61 -8.35 -1.95
C SER A 426 -17.69 -9.45 -1.38
N GLN A 427 -18.25 -10.60 -0.98
CA GLN A 427 -17.47 -11.73 -0.47
C GLN A 427 -16.53 -12.31 -1.53
N ASP A 428 -16.99 -12.42 -2.78
CA ASP A 428 -16.22 -12.93 -3.90
C ASP A 428 -14.97 -12.05 -4.14
N LEU A 429 -15.13 -10.72 -4.19
CA LEU A 429 -14.00 -9.81 -4.35
C LEU A 429 -13.08 -9.80 -3.12
N GLN A 430 -13.63 -9.81 -1.90
CA GLN A 430 -12.85 -9.89 -0.66
C GLN A 430 -12.00 -11.16 -0.60
N GLY A 431 -12.55 -12.30 -1.01
CA GLY A 431 -11.82 -13.56 -1.13
C GLY A 431 -10.72 -13.48 -2.18
N ALA A 432 -11.01 -12.90 -3.35
CA ALA A 432 -10.06 -12.78 -4.44
C ALA A 432 -8.84 -11.90 -4.09
N ILE A 433 -9.05 -10.73 -3.46
CA ILE A 433 -7.95 -9.81 -3.13
C ILE A 433 -7.08 -10.28 -1.95
N ARG A 434 -7.47 -11.36 -1.25
CA ARG A 434 -6.64 -11.98 -0.19
C ARG A 434 -5.51 -12.84 -0.75
N ARG A 435 -5.56 -13.19 -2.05
CA ARG A 435 -4.44 -13.85 -2.74
C ARG A 435 -3.17 -13.00 -2.65
N SER A 436 -2.02 -13.60 -2.39
CA SER A 436 -0.76 -12.88 -2.06
C SER A 436 -0.30 -11.91 -3.15
N ASP A 437 -0.57 -12.22 -4.40
CA ASP A 437 -0.31 -11.41 -5.61
C ASP A 437 -1.18 -10.16 -5.70
N LEU A 438 -2.47 -10.26 -5.33
CA LEU A 438 -3.43 -9.15 -5.38
C LEU A 438 -3.46 -8.35 -4.08
N ARG A 439 -3.16 -8.98 -2.94
CA ARG A 439 -3.20 -8.35 -1.60
C ARG A 439 -2.30 -7.13 -1.50
N ARG A 440 -1.11 -7.19 -2.10
CA ARG A 440 -0.17 -6.05 -2.15
C ARG A 440 -0.71 -4.89 -2.97
N VAL A 441 -1.28 -5.21 -4.14
CA VAL A 441 -1.81 -4.24 -5.10
C VAL A 441 -3.08 -3.58 -4.58
N ALA A 442 -3.94 -4.35 -3.91
CA ALA A 442 -5.18 -3.91 -3.27
C ALA A 442 -4.94 -2.98 -2.07
N GLY A 443 -3.69 -2.80 -1.62
CA GLY A 443 -3.31 -1.76 -0.66
C GLY A 443 -3.41 -0.34 -1.23
N ASN A 444 -3.36 -0.19 -2.56
CA ASN A 444 -3.53 1.09 -3.24
C ASN A 444 -5.01 1.32 -3.60
N PRO A 445 -5.68 2.35 -3.07
CA PRO A 445 -7.11 2.60 -3.31
C PRO A 445 -7.49 2.72 -4.79
N LEU A 446 -6.64 3.35 -5.62
CA LEU A 446 -6.89 3.43 -7.07
C LEU A 446 -6.94 2.05 -7.71
N LEU A 447 -5.97 1.20 -7.39
CA LEU A 447 -5.88 -0.14 -7.98
C LEU A 447 -6.99 -1.07 -7.47
N LEU A 448 -7.33 -0.97 -6.18
CA LEU A 448 -8.50 -1.66 -5.62
C LEU A 448 -9.80 -1.22 -6.31
N THR A 449 -9.92 0.08 -6.63
CA THR A 449 -11.07 0.59 -7.39
C THR A 449 -11.11 -0.02 -8.78
N VAL A 450 -9.98 -0.06 -9.51
CA VAL A 450 -9.94 -0.68 -10.85
C VAL A 450 -10.27 -2.17 -10.79
N MET A 451 -9.79 -2.91 -9.78
CA MET A 451 -10.16 -4.31 -9.58
C MET A 451 -11.67 -4.47 -9.33
N ALA A 452 -12.26 -3.63 -8.49
CA ALA A 452 -13.70 -3.64 -8.25
C ALA A 452 -14.49 -3.36 -9.52
N MET A 453 -14.01 -2.47 -10.39
CA MET A 453 -14.62 -2.19 -11.69
C MET A 453 -14.54 -3.38 -12.64
N VAL A 454 -13.36 -4.01 -12.78
CA VAL A 454 -13.20 -5.23 -13.59
C VAL A 454 -14.12 -6.35 -13.08
N HIS A 455 -14.23 -6.51 -11.75
CA HIS A 455 -15.10 -7.51 -11.14
C HIS A 455 -16.58 -7.26 -11.45
N VAL A 456 -17.02 -6.00 -11.41
CA VAL A 456 -18.40 -5.62 -11.74
C VAL A 456 -18.72 -5.88 -13.22
N GLU A 457 -17.79 -5.62 -14.14
CA GLU A 457 -18.00 -5.81 -15.59
C GLU A 457 -18.05 -7.29 -16.00
N GLU A 458 -17.22 -8.12 -15.37
CA GLU A 458 -17.03 -9.53 -15.73
C GLU A 458 -17.81 -10.50 -14.81
N GLY A 459 -18.37 -10.00 -13.71
CA GLY A 459 -19.06 -10.79 -12.68
C GLY A 459 -18.13 -11.58 -11.75
N ARG A 460 -16.85 -11.70 -12.09
CA ARG A 460 -15.77 -12.28 -11.28
C ARG A 460 -14.43 -11.66 -11.69
N LEU A 461 -13.44 -11.66 -10.79
CA LEU A 461 -12.08 -11.32 -11.20
C LEU A 461 -11.49 -12.44 -12.08
N PRO A 462 -10.71 -12.10 -13.12
CA PRO A 462 -9.94 -13.09 -13.86
C PRO A 462 -9.04 -13.91 -12.93
N ASP A 463 -8.99 -15.24 -13.13
CA ASP A 463 -8.11 -16.11 -12.35
C ASP A 463 -6.62 -15.85 -12.65
N SER A 464 -6.34 -15.49 -13.92
CA SER A 464 -5.02 -15.08 -14.40
C SER A 464 -4.71 -13.63 -14.02
N ARG A 465 -3.52 -13.43 -13.45
CA ARG A 465 -3.01 -12.11 -13.12
C ARG A 465 -2.77 -11.31 -14.38
N ALA A 466 -2.09 -11.87 -15.38
CA ALA A 466 -1.80 -11.15 -16.62
C ALA A 466 -3.06 -10.59 -17.29
N LEU A 467 -4.17 -11.35 -17.29
CA LEU A 467 -5.44 -10.86 -17.85
C LEU A 467 -6.03 -9.70 -17.02
N LEU A 468 -5.93 -9.77 -15.69
CA LEU A 468 -6.35 -8.67 -14.81
C LEU A 468 -5.50 -7.40 -15.05
N TYR A 469 -4.17 -7.56 -15.14
CA TYR A 469 -3.27 -6.43 -15.43
C TYR A 469 -3.50 -5.87 -16.84
N ASN A 470 -3.74 -6.73 -17.84
CA ASN A 470 -4.10 -6.31 -19.20
C ASN A 470 -5.34 -5.42 -19.19
N LYS A 471 -6.44 -5.87 -18.57
CA LYS A 471 -7.67 -5.09 -18.42
C LYS A 471 -7.44 -3.79 -17.64
N THR A 472 -6.61 -3.84 -16.60
CA THR A 472 -6.30 -2.65 -15.80
C THR A 472 -5.50 -1.62 -16.59
N VAL A 473 -4.50 -2.05 -17.37
CA VAL A 473 -3.75 -1.19 -18.31
C VAL A 473 -4.68 -0.59 -19.35
N ASP A 474 -5.60 -1.38 -19.90
CA ASP A 474 -6.60 -0.89 -20.86
C ASP A 474 -7.50 0.18 -20.24
N LEU A 475 -7.98 -0.03 -19.02
CA LEU A 475 -8.80 0.94 -18.30
C LEU A 475 -8.04 2.24 -18.01
N LEU A 476 -6.79 2.15 -17.56
CA LEU A 476 -5.94 3.31 -17.25
C LEU A 476 -5.50 4.08 -18.50
N LEU A 477 -5.42 3.43 -19.66
CA LEU A 477 -5.06 4.07 -20.93
C LEU A 477 -6.25 4.62 -21.71
N LEU A 478 -7.41 3.95 -21.71
CA LEU A 478 -8.45 4.15 -22.73
C LEU A 478 -9.80 4.63 -22.19
N ARG A 479 -10.06 4.51 -20.88
CA ARG A 479 -11.38 4.82 -20.31
C ARG A 479 -11.39 5.98 -19.34
N TRP A 480 -10.37 6.84 -19.30
CA TRP A 480 -10.41 8.08 -18.50
C TRP A 480 -10.93 9.28 -19.31
N GLU A 481 -11.81 9.07 -20.30
CA GLU A 481 -12.14 10.06 -21.34
C GLU A 481 -13.53 10.74 -21.27
N GLU A 482 -14.50 10.31 -20.45
CA GLU A 482 -15.90 10.78 -20.58
C GLU A 482 -16.33 12.08 -19.85
N THR A 483 -15.44 13.02 -19.50
CA THR A 483 -15.91 14.33 -18.95
C THR A 483 -15.17 15.56 -19.45
N LYS A 484 -15.63 16.12 -20.58
CA LYS A 484 -16.06 17.54 -20.76
C LYS A 484 -16.32 17.81 -22.26
N GLY A 485 -17.60 17.77 -22.66
CA GLY A 485 -18.08 18.27 -23.96
C GLY A 485 -17.85 17.35 -25.16
N GLU A 486 -18.89 17.16 -25.98
CA GLU A 486 -18.90 16.33 -27.20
C GLU A 486 -17.92 16.79 -28.31
N ASP A 487 -17.15 17.86 -28.10
CA ASP A 487 -16.12 18.36 -29.03
C ASP A 487 -14.72 17.76 -28.82
N GLU A 488 -14.42 17.15 -27.65
CA GLU A 488 -13.15 16.45 -27.38
C GLU A 488 -13.26 14.94 -27.57
N ILE A 489 -13.39 14.49 -28.82
CA ILE A 489 -12.98 13.12 -29.17
C ILE A 489 -11.45 13.02 -28.98
N SER A 490 -11.06 12.51 -27.80
CA SER A 490 -9.76 12.01 -27.33
C SER A 490 -8.51 12.49 -28.09
N ARG A 491 -7.88 13.58 -27.62
CA ARG A 491 -6.58 14.06 -28.12
C ARG A 491 -5.52 12.94 -28.24
N LEU A 492 -5.55 11.94 -27.34
CA LEU A 492 -4.71 10.73 -27.43
C LEU A 492 -5.02 9.91 -28.69
N ARG A 493 -6.29 9.55 -28.91
CA ARG A 493 -6.71 8.81 -30.11
C ARG A 493 -6.46 9.61 -31.37
N GLN A 494 -6.67 10.93 -31.34
CA GLN A 494 -6.36 11.81 -32.45
C GLN A 494 -4.86 11.78 -32.78
N LEU A 495 -3.97 11.96 -31.79
CA LEU A 495 -2.52 11.89 -32.01
C LEU A 495 -2.09 10.53 -32.57
N LEU A 496 -2.66 9.43 -32.06
CA LEU A 496 -2.39 8.09 -32.57
C LEU A 496 -2.91 7.92 -34.01
N GLN A 497 -4.11 8.42 -34.33
CA GLN A 497 -4.65 8.41 -35.69
C GLN A 497 -3.82 9.25 -36.66
N GLU A 498 -3.37 10.43 -36.26
CA GLU A 498 -2.44 11.29 -37.02
C GLU A 498 -1.13 10.53 -37.34
N ALA A 499 -0.68 9.68 -36.41
CA ALA A 499 0.47 8.82 -36.58
C ALA A 499 0.20 7.52 -37.36
N ASN A 500 -1.05 7.24 -37.73
CA ASN A 500 -1.53 5.94 -38.25
C ASN A 500 -1.17 4.76 -37.32
N ARG A 501 -1.42 4.95 -36.02
CA ARG A 501 -1.16 4.02 -34.92
C ARG A 501 -2.41 3.76 -34.10
N THR A 502 -2.37 2.67 -33.36
CA THR A 502 -3.43 2.22 -32.46
C THR A 502 -2.97 2.25 -31.00
N ASP A 503 -3.89 2.00 -30.08
CA ASP A 503 -3.58 1.79 -28.66
C ASP A 503 -2.70 0.55 -28.44
N VAL A 504 -2.82 -0.47 -29.30
CA VAL A 504 -1.96 -1.66 -29.29
C VAL A 504 -0.51 -1.27 -29.57
N ASP A 505 -0.26 -0.41 -30.56
CA ASP A 505 1.09 0.10 -30.85
C ASP A 505 1.68 0.89 -29.66
N LEU A 506 0.85 1.71 -29.01
CA LEU A 506 1.27 2.47 -27.83
C LEU A 506 1.63 1.53 -26.67
N LYS A 507 0.78 0.55 -26.37
CA LYS A 507 1.04 -0.46 -25.33
C LYS A 507 2.31 -1.24 -25.61
N ALA A 508 2.55 -1.65 -26.85
CA ALA A 508 3.79 -2.33 -27.24
C ALA A 508 5.04 -1.45 -27.01
N ARG A 509 4.94 -0.14 -27.29
CA ARG A 509 6.03 0.80 -27.01
C ARG A 509 6.25 1.00 -25.51
N LEU A 510 5.18 1.10 -24.72
CA LEU A 510 5.27 1.19 -23.26
C LEU A 510 5.80 -0.09 -22.62
N ALA A 511 5.49 -1.25 -23.20
CA ALA A 511 6.07 -2.54 -22.81
C ALA A 511 7.59 -2.59 -23.04
N GLU A 512 8.06 -2.08 -24.18
CA GLU A 512 9.50 -1.96 -24.47
C GLU A 512 10.20 -1.02 -23.48
N VAL A 513 9.59 0.13 -23.17
CA VAL A 513 10.08 1.05 -22.13
C VAL A 513 10.14 0.36 -20.78
N ALA A 514 9.07 -0.34 -20.37
CA ALA A 514 9.02 -1.06 -19.10
C ALA A 514 10.13 -2.11 -18.98
N PHE A 515 10.36 -2.88 -20.05
CA PHE A 515 11.43 -3.87 -20.10
C PHE A 515 12.81 -3.23 -19.98
N HIS A 516 13.08 -2.16 -20.75
CA HIS A 516 14.37 -1.47 -20.69
C HIS A 516 14.65 -0.90 -19.30
N VAL A 517 13.68 -0.21 -18.71
CA VAL A 517 13.78 0.39 -17.38
C VAL A 517 13.99 -0.70 -16.31
N HIS A 518 13.31 -1.85 -16.45
CA HIS A 518 13.49 -2.99 -15.57
C HIS A 518 14.91 -3.58 -15.66
N THR A 519 15.50 -3.63 -16.86
CA THR A 519 16.89 -4.09 -17.04
C THR A 519 17.94 -3.14 -16.47
N GLN A 520 17.68 -1.84 -16.46
CA GLN A 520 18.64 -0.84 -15.96
C GLN A 520 18.67 -0.73 -14.43
N ALA A 521 17.54 -1.00 -13.76
CA ALA A 521 17.42 -0.82 -12.32
C ALA A 521 18.12 -1.90 -11.49
N GLY A 522 18.49 -3.03 -12.10
CA GLY A 522 18.95 -4.22 -11.39
C GLY A 522 17.86 -4.82 -10.49
N THR A 523 18.11 -6.03 -9.97
CA THR A 523 17.24 -6.66 -8.97
C THR A 523 17.52 -6.07 -7.59
N ALA A 524 17.25 -4.78 -7.41
CA ALA A 524 17.35 -4.14 -6.10
C ALA A 524 16.50 -4.91 -5.08
N THR A 525 17.13 -5.30 -3.97
CA THR A 525 16.59 -6.10 -2.85
C THR A 525 15.39 -5.45 -2.15
N ASP A 526 15.15 -4.17 -2.41
CA ASP A 526 13.94 -3.44 -2.01
C ASP A 526 12.85 -3.66 -3.07
N GLY A 527 12.14 -4.78 -2.97
CA GLY A 527 11.14 -5.28 -3.93
C GLY A 527 9.91 -4.39 -4.20
N GLU A 528 9.98 -3.10 -3.89
CA GLU A 528 8.90 -2.11 -4.02
C GLU A 528 9.32 -0.85 -4.80
N ARG A 529 10.63 -0.64 -5.04
CA ARG A 529 11.09 0.55 -5.78
C ARG A 529 10.87 0.38 -7.28
N VAL A 530 9.97 1.20 -7.83
CA VAL A 530 9.84 1.43 -9.28
C VAL A 530 11.04 2.26 -9.75
N SER A 531 11.55 1.97 -10.94
CA SER A 531 12.69 2.69 -11.51
C SER A 531 12.24 3.94 -12.24
N ASP A 532 13.00 5.02 -12.09
CA ASP A 532 12.69 6.29 -12.75
C ASP A 532 13.03 6.22 -14.25
N ILE A 533 12.20 6.89 -15.03
CA ILE A 533 12.22 6.95 -16.49
C ILE A 533 12.44 8.42 -16.87
N GLY A 534 13.63 8.76 -17.34
CA GLY A 534 13.92 10.13 -17.73
C GLY A 534 13.01 10.60 -18.87
N GLU A 535 12.49 11.82 -18.77
CA GLU A 535 11.58 12.43 -19.76
C GLU A 535 12.16 12.40 -21.18
N ALA A 536 13.45 12.74 -21.32
CA ALA A 536 14.12 12.74 -22.61
C ALA A 536 14.11 11.34 -23.27
N TYR A 537 14.37 10.30 -22.49
CA TYR A 537 14.32 8.91 -22.96
C TYR A 537 12.88 8.51 -23.34
N LEU A 538 11.90 8.81 -22.49
CA LEU A 538 10.50 8.51 -22.75
C LEU A 538 9.99 9.23 -24.02
N CYS A 539 10.30 10.51 -24.18
CA CYS A 539 9.97 11.28 -25.39
C CYS A 539 10.64 10.71 -26.64
N GLN A 540 11.90 10.26 -26.54
CA GLN A 540 12.60 9.61 -27.64
C GLN A 540 11.89 8.32 -28.06
N GLU A 541 11.50 7.48 -27.11
CA GLU A 541 10.82 6.21 -27.38
C GLU A 541 9.42 6.44 -27.96
N LEU A 542 8.64 7.37 -27.40
CA LEU A 542 7.33 7.73 -27.91
C LEU A 542 7.41 8.30 -29.34
N SER A 543 8.44 9.11 -29.64
CA SER A 543 8.65 9.67 -30.99
C SER A 543 8.86 8.59 -32.06
N ARG A 544 9.25 7.36 -31.69
CA ARG A 544 9.38 6.25 -32.66
C ARG A 544 8.05 5.82 -33.27
N LEU A 545 6.92 6.08 -32.60
CA LEU A 545 5.59 5.82 -33.13
C LEU A 545 5.26 6.72 -34.34
N HIS A 546 5.79 7.94 -34.35
CA HIS A 546 5.61 8.91 -35.43
C HIS A 546 6.90 9.66 -35.79
N LYS A 547 7.82 8.98 -36.48
CA LYS A 547 9.15 9.52 -36.83
C LYS A 547 9.13 10.76 -37.76
N LYS A 548 8.00 11.08 -38.38
CA LYS A 548 7.90 12.13 -39.41
C LYS A 548 7.70 13.53 -38.83
N GLU A 549 7.20 13.64 -37.61
CA GLU A 549 6.91 14.93 -36.98
C GLU A 549 7.81 15.16 -35.76
N LEU A 550 8.62 16.22 -35.83
CA LEU A 550 9.44 16.68 -34.72
C LEU A 550 8.56 17.14 -33.56
N GLY A 551 8.88 16.69 -32.35
CA GLY A 551 8.15 17.06 -31.14
C GLY A 551 6.85 16.28 -30.91
N TRP A 552 6.48 15.34 -31.79
CA TRP A 552 5.27 14.52 -31.59
C TRP A 552 5.34 13.69 -30.31
N GLY A 553 6.50 13.10 -29.98
CA GLY A 553 6.67 12.36 -28.72
C GLY A 553 6.46 13.23 -27.48
N GLN A 554 6.86 14.51 -27.52
CA GLN A 554 6.58 15.46 -26.43
C GLN A 554 5.09 15.73 -26.34
N LYS A 555 4.41 15.97 -27.47
CA LYS A 555 2.94 16.17 -27.50
C LYS A 555 2.22 14.97 -26.90
N LEU A 556 2.62 13.75 -27.27
CA LEU A 556 2.04 12.53 -26.71
C LEU A 556 2.34 12.40 -25.22
N LEU A 557 3.57 12.68 -24.79
CA LEU A 557 3.93 12.63 -23.37
C LEU A 557 3.08 13.62 -22.56
N GLU A 558 2.91 14.86 -23.00
CA GLU A 558 2.06 15.85 -22.29
C GLU A 558 0.60 15.38 -22.14
N VAL A 559 0.06 14.66 -23.13
CA VAL A 559 -1.25 14.02 -23.00
C VAL A 559 -1.21 12.90 -21.96
N LEU A 560 -0.16 12.08 -21.94
CA LEU A 560 0.01 11.03 -20.92
C LEU A 560 0.20 11.60 -19.51
N LYS A 561 0.98 12.69 -19.34
CA LYS A 561 1.21 13.39 -18.06
C LYS A 561 -0.10 13.85 -17.42
N THR A 562 -0.99 14.39 -18.24
CA THR A 562 -2.22 15.02 -17.77
C THR A 562 -3.40 14.06 -17.64
N ARG A 563 -3.34 12.86 -18.25
CA ARG A 563 -4.53 12.00 -18.43
C ARG A 563 -4.31 10.51 -18.12
N ALA A 564 -3.07 9.98 -18.12
CA ALA A 564 -2.84 8.53 -18.04
C ALA A 564 -2.26 8.11 -16.68
N GLY A 565 -3.08 7.46 -15.85
CA GLY A 565 -2.65 6.89 -14.56
C GLY A 565 -1.65 5.72 -14.68
N LEU A 566 -1.10 5.44 -15.88
CA LEU A 566 -0.10 4.41 -16.14
C LEU A 566 1.35 4.94 -16.18
N LEU A 567 1.55 6.23 -16.44
CA LEU A 567 2.86 6.88 -16.34
C LEU A 567 2.75 8.08 -15.43
N ILE A 568 3.53 8.06 -14.37
CA ILE A 568 3.39 8.97 -13.26
C ILE A 568 4.69 9.73 -13.08
N GLU A 569 4.62 11.05 -13.18
CA GLU A 569 5.78 11.91 -12.93
C GLU A 569 6.11 11.91 -11.42
N ARG A 570 7.30 11.41 -11.05
CA ARG A 570 7.74 11.31 -9.64
C ARG A 570 8.49 12.54 -9.17
N SER A 571 9.23 13.17 -10.08
CA SER A 571 9.87 14.47 -9.94
C SER A 571 9.91 15.15 -11.31
N PRO A 572 10.15 16.46 -11.41
CA PRO A 572 10.23 17.14 -12.69
C PRO A 572 11.16 16.41 -13.67
N GLY A 573 10.61 15.95 -14.80
CA GLY A 573 11.37 15.23 -15.82
C GLY A 573 11.69 13.75 -15.53
N GLN A 574 11.10 13.15 -14.48
CA GLN A 574 11.25 11.73 -14.14
C GLN A 574 9.89 11.04 -14.00
N PHE A 575 9.71 9.96 -14.76
CA PHE A 575 8.47 9.19 -14.85
C PHE A 575 8.63 7.81 -14.23
N ALA A 576 7.51 7.17 -13.88
CA ALA A 576 7.50 5.79 -13.41
C ALA A 576 6.14 5.14 -13.68
N PHE A 577 6.10 3.82 -13.67
CA PHE A 577 4.83 3.09 -13.61
C PHE A 577 4.19 3.21 -12.22
N PRO A 578 2.88 2.99 -12.07
CA PRO A 578 2.16 3.25 -10.82
C PRO A 578 2.58 2.33 -9.69
N HIS A 579 3.01 1.12 -10.06
CA HIS A 579 3.51 0.11 -9.15
C HIS A 579 4.46 -0.83 -9.91
N ARG A 580 5.42 -1.44 -9.20
CA ARG A 580 6.43 -2.33 -9.78
C ARG A 580 5.83 -3.48 -10.58
N THR A 581 4.71 -4.03 -10.12
CA THR A 581 4.01 -5.12 -10.82
C THR A 581 3.45 -4.72 -12.18
N PHE A 582 3.13 -3.44 -12.43
CA PHE A 582 2.78 -2.97 -13.77
C PHE A 582 4.00 -2.92 -14.68
N GLN A 583 5.14 -2.47 -14.16
CA GLN A 583 6.41 -2.51 -14.88
C GLN A 583 6.79 -3.96 -15.22
N GLU A 584 6.70 -4.89 -14.26
CA GLU A 584 6.95 -6.32 -14.48
C GLU A 584 5.99 -6.94 -15.48
N TYR A 585 4.69 -6.64 -15.38
CA TYR A 585 3.69 -7.12 -16.34
C TYR A 585 3.98 -6.59 -17.75
N LEU A 586 4.15 -5.28 -17.94
CA LEU A 586 4.43 -4.67 -19.24
C LEU A 586 5.78 -5.15 -19.81
N ALA A 587 6.80 -5.31 -18.97
CA ALA A 587 8.06 -5.92 -19.38
C ALA A 587 7.87 -7.39 -19.81
N GLY A 588 6.98 -8.13 -19.12
CA GLY A 588 6.57 -9.48 -19.51
C GLY A 588 5.83 -9.52 -20.86
N VAL A 589 4.97 -8.53 -21.14
CA VAL A 589 4.32 -8.35 -22.45
C VAL A 589 5.37 -8.17 -23.55
N TYR A 590 6.40 -7.34 -23.30
CA TYR A 590 7.49 -7.17 -24.26
C TYR A 590 8.25 -8.47 -24.49
N LEU A 591 8.64 -9.17 -23.40
CA LEU A 591 9.36 -10.45 -23.47
C LEU A 591 8.55 -11.51 -24.23
N ALA A 592 7.24 -11.60 -23.98
CA ALA A 592 6.32 -12.50 -24.69
C ALA A 592 6.21 -12.20 -26.20
N SER A 593 6.47 -10.97 -26.63
CA SER A 593 6.41 -10.60 -28.05
C SER A 593 7.71 -10.89 -28.82
N GLN A 594 8.77 -11.31 -28.14
CA GLN A 594 10.05 -11.62 -28.79
C GLN A 594 9.99 -12.95 -29.56
N PRO A 595 10.58 -13.04 -30.76
CA PRO A 595 10.57 -14.26 -31.56
C PRO A 595 11.31 -15.44 -30.90
N ASP A 596 12.31 -15.13 -30.08
CA ASP A 596 13.13 -16.06 -29.29
C ASP A 596 12.76 -16.02 -27.79
N PHE A 597 11.48 -15.76 -27.48
CA PHE A 597 10.93 -15.67 -26.12
C PHE A 597 11.53 -16.70 -25.15
N ALA A 598 11.53 -17.98 -25.50
CA ALA A 598 11.96 -19.05 -24.60
C ALA A 598 13.46 -18.96 -24.24
N ASP A 599 14.30 -18.51 -25.17
CA ASP A 599 15.74 -18.34 -24.95
C ASP A 599 16.02 -17.09 -24.13
N GLN A 600 15.36 -15.96 -24.45
CA GLN A 600 15.48 -14.75 -23.66
C GLN A 600 14.98 -14.93 -22.22
N ALA A 601 13.79 -15.53 -22.05
CA ALA A 601 13.20 -15.78 -20.75
C ALA A 601 14.08 -16.68 -19.87
N LEU A 602 14.67 -17.72 -20.45
CA LEU A 602 15.64 -18.57 -19.75
C LEU A 602 16.89 -17.80 -19.33
N SER A 603 17.41 -16.94 -20.21
CA SER A 603 18.58 -16.10 -19.92
C SER A 603 18.34 -15.19 -18.72
N TRP A 604 17.19 -14.50 -18.68
CA TRP A 604 16.82 -13.64 -17.55
C TRP A 604 16.55 -14.42 -16.27
N ALA A 605 15.81 -15.54 -16.36
CA ALA A 605 15.52 -16.39 -15.21
C ALA A 605 16.79 -16.97 -14.53
N ARG A 606 17.90 -17.08 -15.28
CA ARG A 606 19.20 -17.56 -14.79
C ARG A 606 20.03 -16.50 -14.08
N GLN A 607 19.73 -15.22 -14.29
CA GLN A 607 20.51 -14.15 -13.67
C GLN A 607 20.16 -14.00 -12.19
N ASP A 608 18.87 -13.90 -11.88
CA ASP A 608 18.38 -13.70 -10.52
C ASP A 608 16.89 -14.09 -10.38
N VAL A 609 16.48 -14.53 -9.19
CA VAL A 609 15.09 -14.92 -8.88
C VAL A 609 14.11 -13.74 -9.02
N GLY A 610 14.60 -12.51 -8.88
CA GLY A 610 13.82 -11.27 -9.09
C GLY A 610 13.26 -11.11 -10.50
N TRP A 611 13.76 -11.84 -11.50
CA TRP A 611 13.23 -11.85 -12.87
C TRP A 611 12.01 -12.76 -13.06
N TRP A 612 11.74 -13.65 -12.12
CA TRP A 612 10.69 -14.65 -12.26
C TRP A 612 9.28 -14.08 -12.40
N PRO A 613 8.87 -13.02 -11.66
CA PRO A 613 7.56 -12.40 -11.86
C PRO A 613 7.33 -11.94 -13.31
N LEU A 614 8.35 -11.33 -13.94
CA LEU A 614 8.30 -10.90 -15.33
C LEU A 614 8.16 -12.10 -16.28
N VAL A 615 8.96 -13.15 -16.09
CA VAL A 615 8.89 -14.38 -16.89
C VAL A 615 7.53 -15.05 -16.78
N LEU A 616 6.97 -15.13 -15.56
CA LEU A 616 5.65 -15.69 -15.32
C LEU A 616 4.54 -14.82 -15.93
N PHE A 617 4.65 -13.49 -15.87
CA PHE A 617 3.73 -12.60 -16.59
C PHE A 617 3.80 -12.79 -18.10
N ALA A 618 4.99 -13.02 -18.68
CA ALA A 618 5.13 -13.32 -20.09
C ALA A 618 4.43 -14.64 -20.47
N VAL A 619 4.59 -15.70 -19.66
CA VAL A 619 3.89 -16.98 -19.83
C VAL A 619 2.38 -16.77 -19.77
N GLU A 620 1.87 -16.13 -18.72
CA GLU A 620 0.43 -15.87 -18.57
C GLU A 620 -0.13 -14.99 -19.69
N HIS A 621 0.62 -13.99 -20.16
CA HIS A 621 0.19 -13.13 -21.26
C HIS A 621 0.06 -13.91 -22.57
N LEU A 622 1.01 -14.81 -22.88
CA LEU A 622 0.89 -15.71 -24.04
C LEU A 622 -0.36 -16.58 -23.94
N VAL A 623 -0.63 -17.14 -22.76
CA VAL A 623 -1.72 -18.11 -22.55
C VAL A 623 -3.10 -17.45 -22.55
N TYR A 624 -3.28 -16.38 -21.77
CA TYR A 624 -4.60 -15.82 -21.47
C TYR A 624 -4.96 -14.57 -22.26
N VAL A 625 -3.98 -13.85 -22.81
CA VAL A 625 -4.23 -12.61 -23.57
C VAL A 625 -4.02 -12.83 -25.06
N ASN A 626 -2.94 -13.50 -25.45
CA ASN A 626 -2.66 -13.80 -26.86
C ASN A 626 -3.32 -15.11 -27.33
N GLU A 627 -3.93 -15.88 -26.42
CA GLU A 627 -4.57 -17.17 -26.70
C GLU A 627 -3.63 -18.19 -27.36
N ARG A 628 -2.36 -18.21 -26.95
CA ARG A 628 -1.30 -19.12 -27.44
C ARG A 628 -0.81 -20.05 -26.33
N PRO A 629 -1.60 -21.08 -25.96
CA PRO A 629 -1.31 -21.93 -24.81
C PRO A 629 -0.12 -22.88 -25.00
N LEU A 630 0.41 -23.07 -26.22
CA LEU A 630 1.54 -23.97 -26.46
C LEU A 630 2.89 -23.25 -26.51
N ASP A 631 2.90 -21.93 -26.73
CA ASP A 631 4.11 -21.11 -26.85
C ASP A 631 5.02 -21.13 -25.59
N PRO A 632 4.51 -21.34 -24.36
CA PRO A 632 5.36 -21.51 -23.18
C PRO A 632 6.08 -22.86 -23.05
N LEU A 633 5.63 -23.91 -23.74
CA LEU A 633 6.20 -25.27 -23.58
C LEU A 633 7.71 -25.35 -23.88
N PRO A 634 8.26 -24.68 -24.92
CA PRO A 634 9.72 -24.62 -25.13
C PRO A 634 10.48 -24.03 -23.94
N LEU A 635 9.97 -22.99 -23.28
CA LEU A 635 10.59 -22.41 -22.08
C LEU A 635 10.57 -23.42 -20.92
N ILE A 636 9.42 -24.05 -20.65
CA ILE A 636 9.27 -25.06 -19.59
C ILE A 636 10.24 -26.23 -19.82
N SER A 637 10.38 -26.67 -21.07
CA SER A 637 11.33 -27.73 -21.43
C SER A 637 12.79 -27.34 -21.16
N LYS A 638 13.16 -26.08 -21.43
CA LYS A 638 14.51 -25.55 -21.17
C LYS A 638 14.79 -25.32 -19.68
N LEU A 639 13.79 -24.89 -18.91
CA LEU A 639 13.88 -24.70 -17.46
C LEU A 639 14.02 -26.03 -16.71
N CYS A 640 13.35 -27.08 -17.20
CA CYS A 640 13.45 -28.43 -16.66
C CYS A 640 13.98 -29.39 -17.75
N PRO A 641 15.30 -29.39 -18.04
CA PRO A 641 15.87 -30.22 -19.09
C PRO A 641 15.81 -31.72 -18.78
N GLU A 642 16.02 -32.56 -19.80
CA GLU A 642 16.13 -34.02 -19.62
C GLU A 642 17.40 -34.41 -18.86
N ALA A 643 18.49 -33.67 -19.09
CA ALA A 643 19.75 -33.86 -18.41
C ALA A 643 19.61 -33.73 -16.87
N VAL A 644 20.54 -34.37 -16.16
CA VAL A 644 20.59 -34.30 -14.69
C VAL A 644 20.90 -32.87 -14.25
N VAL A 645 20.21 -32.42 -13.21
CA VAL A 645 20.37 -31.11 -12.60
C VAL A 645 21.05 -31.31 -11.24
N GLU A 646 22.20 -30.65 -11.04
CA GLU A 646 22.99 -30.79 -9.80
C GLU A 646 23.23 -29.45 -9.09
N THR A 647 23.10 -28.32 -9.80
CA THR A 647 23.37 -27.00 -9.24
C THR A 647 22.13 -26.38 -8.61
N THR A 648 22.33 -25.55 -7.58
CA THR A 648 21.24 -24.78 -6.93
C THR A 648 20.43 -23.97 -7.94
N GLY A 649 21.10 -23.25 -8.86
CA GLY A 649 20.42 -22.48 -9.91
C GLY A 649 19.63 -23.36 -10.90
N GLY A 650 20.05 -24.61 -11.12
CA GLY A 650 19.27 -25.55 -11.90
C GLY A 650 18.01 -26.04 -11.17
N TRP A 651 18.10 -26.28 -9.87
CA TRP A 651 16.93 -26.64 -9.04
C TRP A 651 15.93 -25.48 -8.90
N GLN A 652 16.44 -24.25 -8.81
CA GLN A 652 15.61 -23.04 -8.92
C GLN A 652 14.89 -22.98 -10.29
N GLN A 653 15.55 -23.32 -11.41
CA GLN A 653 14.89 -23.41 -12.72
C GLN A 653 13.79 -24.49 -12.77
N VAL A 654 14.00 -25.65 -12.14
CA VAL A 654 12.97 -26.68 -12.01
C VAL A 654 11.76 -26.16 -11.24
N TRP A 655 11.98 -25.41 -10.14
CA TRP A 655 10.90 -24.76 -9.41
C TRP A 655 10.14 -23.76 -10.29
N LEU A 656 10.84 -22.87 -11.01
CA LEU A 656 10.22 -21.94 -11.95
C LEU A 656 9.45 -22.66 -13.09
N ALA A 657 9.93 -23.82 -13.56
CA ALA A 657 9.21 -24.63 -14.54
C ALA A 657 7.85 -25.09 -14.00
N GLY A 658 7.78 -25.43 -12.71
CA GLY A 658 6.54 -25.78 -12.03
C GLY A 658 5.58 -24.60 -11.92
N GLU A 659 6.07 -23.41 -11.56
CA GLU A 659 5.28 -22.17 -11.56
C GLU A 659 4.74 -21.85 -12.96
N ALA A 660 5.58 -21.94 -13.99
CA ALA A 660 5.19 -21.72 -15.37
C ALA A 660 4.12 -22.72 -15.86
N LEU A 661 4.19 -23.99 -15.45
CA LEU A 661 3.14 -24.99 -15.71
C LEU A 661 1.83 -24.64 -15.00
N LEU A 662 1.88 -24.11 -13.78
CA LEU A 662 0.68 -23.64 -13.08
C LEU A 662 0.06 -22.42 -13.76
N SER A 663 0.88 -21.49 -14.25
CA SER A 663 0.42 -20.37 -15.08
C SER A 663 -0.21 -20.86 -16.39
N LEU A 664 0.37 -21.86 -17.05
CA LEU A 664 -0.18 -22.51 -18.25
C LEU A 664 -1.56 -23.14 -18.00
N GLY A 665 -1.68 -23.83 -16.86
CA GLY A 665 -2.81 -24.67 -16.49
C GLY A 665 -2.57 -26.14 -16.87
N GLN A 666 -2.82 -27.06 -15.92
CA GLN A 666 -2.54 -28.49 -16.08
C GLN A 666 -3.34 -29.16 -17.19
N GLU A 667 -4.62 -28.79 -17.35
CA GLU A 667 -5.47 -29.32 -18.42
C GLU A 667 -4.90 -28.96 -19.80
N ARG A 668 -4.53 -27.69 -20.00
CA ARG A 668 -3.91 -27.22 -21.25
C ARG A 668 -2.55 -27.85 -21.51
N ALA A 669 -1.74 -28.01 -20.46
CA ALA A 669 -0.49 -28.77 -20.56
C ALA A 669 -0.76 -30.21 -21.03
N GLY A 670 -1.87 -30.81 -20.57
CA GLY A 670 -2.32 -32.14 -20.90
C GLY A 670 -2.87 -32.32 -22.31
N ASP A 671 -3.19 -31.24 -23.03
CA ASP A 671 -3.79 -31.32 -24.38
C ASP A 671 -2.81 -31.79 -25.46
N SER A 672 -1.50 -31.82 -25.17
CA SER A 672 -0.47 -32.30 -26.09
C SER A 672 0.40 -33.38 -25.44
N GLU A 673 0.85 -34.35 -26.23
CA GLU A 673 1.76 -35.42 -25.75
C GLU A 673 3.04 -34.83 -25.14
N TRP A 674 3.59 -33.79 -25.78
CA TRP A 674 4.78 -33.10 -25.28
C TRP A 674 4.52 -32.42 -23.93
N GLY A 675 3.39 -31.74 -23.76
CA GLY A 675 3.01 -31.11 -22.50
C GLY A 675 2.74 -32.11 -21.38
N GLN A 676 2.14 -33.28 -21.68
CA GLN A 676 1.99 -34.38 -20.71
C GLN A 676 3.34 -34.91 -20.23
N GLN A 677 4.29 -35.12 -21.15
CA GLN A 677 5.65 -35.54 -20.81
C GLN A 677 6.36 -34.50 -19.94
N LEU A 678 6.23 -33.21 -20.26
CA LEU A 678 6.79 -32.11 -19.47
C LEU A 678 6.17 -32.03 -18.07
N LEU A 679 4.85 -32.15 -17.96
CA LEU A 679 4.15 -32.17 -16.67
C LEU A 679 4.67 -33.30 -15.78
N GLY A 680 4.78 -34.53 -16.32
CA GLY A 680 5.35 -35.67 -15.60
C GLY A 680 6.80 -35.43 -15.17
N ARG A 681 7.64 -34.91 -16.08
CA ARG A 681 9.06 -34.61 -15.82
C ARG A 681 9.23 -33.56 -14.71
N VAL A 682 8.48 -32.46 -14.76
CA VAL A 682 8.56 -31.40 -13.75
C VAL A 682 8.06 -31.89 -12.40
N ARG A 683 6.94 -32.64 -12.34
CA ARG A 683 6.45 -33.25 -11.08
C ARG A 683 7.49 -34.15 -10.44
N GLN A 684 8.12 -35.03 -11.23
CA GLN A 684 9.16 -35.93 -10.72
C GLN A 684 10.40 -35.16 -10.25
N ARG A 685 10.82 -34.12 -10.97
CA ARG A 685 11.98 -33.30 -10.58
C ARG A 685 11.69 -32.47 -9.32
N LEU A 686 10.50 -31.90 -9.19
CA LEU A 686 10.07 -31.22 -7.96
C LEU A 686 10.05 -32.17 -6.77
N ALA A 687 9.57 -33.40 -6.94
CA ALA A 687 9.62 -34.42 -5.88
C ALA A 687 11.07 -34.67 -5.42
N VAL A 688 12.01 -34.88 -6.36
CA VAL A 688 13.44 -35.04 -6.04
C VAL A 688 14.02 -33.78 -5.39
N LEU A 689 13.59 -32.58 -5.79
CA LEU A 689 14.01 -31.32 -5.18
C LEU A 689 13.63 -31.27 -3.70
N LEU A 690 12.42 -31.70 -3.34
CA LEU A 690 11.94 -31.69 -1.95
C LEU A 690 12.59 -32.76 -1.08
N ASP A 691 12.86 -33.93 -1.66
CA ASP A 691 13.58 -35.02 -0.98
C ASP A 691 15.08 -34.70 -0.85
N GLY A 692 15.57 -33.71 -1.62
CA GLY A 692 16.95 -33.23 -1.62
C GLY A 692 17.17 -31.98 -0.77
N GLY A 693 18.39 -31.83 -0.24
CA GLY A 693 18.83 -30.62 0.47
C GLY A 693 19.31 -29.50 -0.46
N HIS A 694 18.82 -29.42 -1.69
CA HIS A 694 19.44 -28.62 -2.77
C HIS A 694 19.17 -27.12 -2.69
N LEU A 695 18.02 -26.73 -2.15
CA LEU A 695 17.57 -25.35 -1.96
C LEU A 695 17.42 -25.03 -0.47
N VAL A 696 17.32 -23.76 -0.09
CA VAL A 696 17.07 -23.41 1.33
C VAL A 696 15.64 -23.77 1.75
N PRO A 697 15.33 -23.97 3.05
CA PRO A 697 14.00 -24.41 3.49
C PRO A 697 12.83 -23.57 2.96
N ARG A 698 13.00 -22.25 2.87
CA ARG A 698 11.98 -21.35 2.34
C ARG A 698 11.69 -21.61 0.86
N GLU A 699 12.71 -21.82 0.04
CA GLU A 699 12.55 -22.15 -1.38
C GLU A 699 11.92 -23.54 -1.55
N ARG A 700 12.30 -24.53 -0.71
CA ARG A 700 11.66 -25.86 -0.72
C ARG A 700 10.20 -25.79 -0.30
N ALA A 701 9.83 -24.92 0.64
CA ALA A 701 8.44 -24.71 1.02
C ALA A 701 7.59 -24.17 -0.15
N GLU A 702 8.11 -23.16 -0.87
CA GLU A 702 7.45 -22.64 -2.08
C GLU A 702 7.34 -23.68 -3.18
N ALA A 703 8.42 -24.40 -3.49
CA ALA A 703 8.40 -25.51 -4.44
C ALA A 703 7.45 -26.64 -4.01
N GLY A 704 7.30 -26.86 -2.71
CA GLY A 704 6.36 -27.82 -2.12
C GLY A 704 4.90 -27.46 -2.37
N MET A 705 4.55 -26.17 -2.31
CA MET A 705 3.23 -25.66 -2.66
C MET A 705 2.94 -25.79 -4.16
N VAL A 706 3.96 -25.56 -5.00
CA VAL A 706 3.85 -25.81 -6.45
C VAL A 706 3.57 -27.28 -6.73
N LEU A 707 4.33 -28.18 -6.11
CA LEU A 707 4.14 -29.62 -6.26
C LEU A 707 2.76 -30.08 -5.74
N ALA A 708 2.28 -29.50 -4.64
CA ALA A 708 0.95 -29.78 -4.10
C ALA A 708 -0.15 -29.54 -5.15
N ARG A 709 -0.04 -28.42 -5.88
CA ARG A 709 -0.99 -28.02 -6.92
C ARG A 709 -0.88 -28.88 -8.17
N LEU A 710 0.33 -29.25 -8.58
CA LEU A 710 0.58 -30.14 -9.72
C LEU A 710 0.30 -31.63 -9.42
N GLY A 711 0.09 -31.98 -8.16
CA GLY A 711 -0.09 -33.35 -7.68
C GLY A 711 1.24 -33.97 -7.26
N ASP A 712 1.42 -34.12 -5.95
CA ASP A 712 2.63 -34.67 -5.34
C ASP A 712 2.76 -36.19 -5.61
N PRO A 713 3.78 -36.65 -6.35
CA PRO A 713 3.96 -38.06 -6.67
C PRO A 713 4.77 -38.81 -5.60
N ARG A 714 5.24 -38.13 -4.54
CA ARG A 714 6.09 -38.77 -3.51
C ARG A 714 5.30 -39.85 -2.77
N PRO A 715 5.86 -41.06 -2.62
CA PRO A 715 5.23 -42.13 -1.86
C PRO A 715 4.92 -41.70 -0.42
N GLY A 716 3.73 -42.03 0.07
CA GLY A 716 3.35 -41.76 1.46
C GLY A 716 2.87 -40.34 1.73
N VAL A 717 2.72 -39.50 0.70
CA VAL A 717 2.28 -38.10 0.82
C VAL A 717 0.86 -37.89 0.29
N GLY A 718 0.54 -38.56 -0.83
CA GLY A 718 -0.72 -38.38 -1.55
C GLY A 718 -1.74 -39.50 -1.29
N THR A 719 -2.43 -39.89 -2.36
CA THR A 719 -3.48 -40.91 -2.34
C THR A 719 -3.29 -41.90 -3.48
N ILE A 720 -3.67 -43.14 -3.26
CA ILE A 720 -3.71 -44.19 -4.28
C ILE A 720 -5.15 -44.41 -4.77
N LEU A 721 -5.29 -44.85 -6.02
CA LEU A 721 -6.54 -45.36 -6.56
C LEU A 721 -6.49 -46.89 -6.56
N HIS A 722 -7.46 -47.53 -5.90
CA HIS A 722 -7.62 -48.99 -5.88
C HIS A 722 -9.09 -49.33 -6.04
N ASP A 723 -9.43 -50.17 -7.02
CA ASP A 723 -10.81 -50.57 -7.35
C ASP A 723 -11.81 -49.39 -7.45
N GLY A 724 -11.35 -48.29 -8.05
CA GLY A 724 -12.16 -47.08 -8.23
C GLY A 724 -12.33 -46.23 -6.97
N GLN A 725 -11.77 -46.64 -5.83
CA GLN A 725 -11.76 -45.89 -4.58
C GLN A 725 -10.43 -45.17 -4.36
N LYS A 726 -10.51 -43.95 -3.82
CA LYS A 726 -9.35 -43.14 -3.47
C LYS A 726 -8.98 -43.37 -2.00
N LEU A 727 -7.81 -43.94 -1.75
CA LEU A 727 -7.34 -44.29 -0.41
C LEU A 727 -6.06 -43.53 -0.04
N PRO A 728 -5.78 -43.32 1.26
CA PRO A 728 -4.52 -42.73 1.71
C PRO A 728 -3.33 -43.57 1.26
N ASP A 729 -2.32 -42.95 0.64
CA ASP A 729 -1.03 -43.61 0.40
C ASP A 729 -0.18 -43.50 1.67
N ILE A 730 0.09 -44.60 2.36
CA ILE A 730 0.87 -44.60 3.62
C ILE A 730 2.12 -45.45 3.46
N VAL A 731 3.28 -44.82 3.65
CA VAL A 731 4.57 -45.51 3.75
C VAL A 731 4.92 -45.68 5.22
N TRP A 732 5.22 -46.93 5.60
CA TRP A 732 5.57 -47.31 6.97
C TRP A 732 7.09 -47.39 7.14
N SER A 733 7.58 -46.96 8.31
CA SER A 733 8.97 -47.06 8.71
C SER A 733 9.45 -48.52 8.81
N ALA A 734 10.75 -48.70 9.02
CA ALA A 734 11.26 -49.95 9.55
C ALA A 734 10.63 -50.28 10.92
N GLU A 735 10.57 -51.57 11.25
CA GLU A 735 9.96 -52.06 12.49
C GLU A 735 10.85 -51.78 13.69
N ILE A 736 10.27 -51.21 14.74
CA ILE A 736 10.91 -51.07 16.04
C ILE A 736 10.51 -52.27 16.89
N PRO A 737 11.47 -53.02 17.46
CA PRO A 737 11.17 -54.21 18.23
C PRO A 737 10.50 -53.88 19.58
N ALA A 738 9.84 -54.88 20.16
CA ALA A 738 9.46 -54.83 21.56
C ALA A 738 10.72 -54.83 22.45
N GLY A 739 10.68 -54.11 23.57
CA GLY A 739 11.85 -53.93 24.41
C GLY A 739 11.66 -52.89 25.51
N THR A 740 12.72 -52.69 26.29
CA THR A 740 12.79 -51.64 27.30
C THR A 740 13.70 -50.53 26.80
N TYR A 741 13.23 -49.28 26.87
CA TYR A 741 13.91 -48.11 26.32
C TYR A 741 13.95 -46.97 27.33
N THR A 742 15.00 -46.16 27.26
CA THR A 742 15.11 -44.91 28.03
C THR A 742 14.45 -43.77 27.27
N ILE A 743 13.58 -43.01 27.94
CA ILE A 743 12.98 -41.77 27.44
C ILE A 743 13.16 -40.64 28.48
N GLY A 744 12.93 -39.39 28.08
CA GLY A 744 13.06 -38.18 28.92
C GLY A 744 14.32 -37.37 28.62
N ASP A 745 14.56 -36.33 29.40
CA ASP A 745 15.72 -35.43 29.36
C ASP A 745 16.15 -35.11 30.81
N ASP A 746 17.45 -35.20 31.10
CA ASP A 746 18.04 -34.94 32.42
C ASP A 746 18.61 -33.53 32.58
N LYS A 747 18.67 -32.74 31.49
CA LYS A 747 19.31 -31.41 31.49
C LYS A 747 18.34 -30.25 31.74
N ILE A 748 17.04 -30.51 31.90
CA ILE A 748 16.01 -29.47 32.01
C ILE A 748 15.15 -29.64 33.28
N GLN A 749 14.67 -28.53 33.83
CA GLN A 749 13.96 -28.44 35.13
C GLN A 749 12.49 -28.93 35.11
N TYR A 750 11.96 -29.44 33.98
CA TYR A 750 10.58 -29.91 33.90
C TYR A 750 10.42 -31.31 34.53
N SER A 751 9.58 -31.41 35.56
CA SER A 751 9.45 -32.62 36.39
C SER A 751 8.91 -33.86 35.64
N ASP A 752 8.17 -33.63 34.56
CA ASP A 752 7.51 -34.62 33.72
C ASP A 752 8.38 -35.11 32.55
N GLU A 753 9.50 -34.43 32.27
CA GLU A 753 10.50 -34.81 31.28
C GLU A 753 11.61 -35.70 31.85
N LYS A 754 11.63 -36.00 33.17
CA LYS A 754 12.71 -36.80 33.77
C LYS A 754 12.91 -38.17 33.12
N LEU A 755 14.19 -38.56 33.01
CA LEU A 755 14.61 -39.87 32.52
C LEU A 755 13.86 -41.02 33.19
N ARG A 756 13.35 -41.95 32.37
CA ARG A 756 12.68 -43.17 32.84
C ARG A 756 12.81 -44.30 31.83
N GLN A 757 12.70 -45.53 32.33
CA GLN A 757 12.56 -46.73 31.50
C GLN A 757 11.09 -46.95 31.15
N VAL A 758 10.82 -47.22 29.87
CA VAL A 758 9.49 -47.59 29.36
C VAL A 758 9.55 -48.91 28.61
N VAL A 759 8.48 -49.69 28.69
CA VAL A 759 8.38 -51.01 28.04
C VAL A 759 7.46 -50.93 26.84
N ILE A 760 8.01 -51.14 25.65
CA ILE A 760 7.24 -51.35 24.42
C ILE A 760 6.90 -52.84 24.34
N LYS A 761 5.59 -53.14 24.36
CA LYS A 761 5.08 -54.52 24.44
C LYS A 761 5.07 -55.26 23.12
N GLN A 762 4.91 -54.56 22.00
CA GLN A 762 4.74 -55.15 20.67
C GLN A 762 5.58 -54.39 19.66
N PRO A 763 6.15 -55.08 18.66
CA PRO A 763 6.79 -54.40 17.54
C PRO A 763 5.79 -53.51 16.79
N TYR A 764 6.28 -52.37 16.30
CA TYR A 764 5.45 -51.35 15.67
C TYR A 764 6.21 -50.60 14.57
N ARG A 765 5.47 -49.93 13.69
CA ARG A 765 5.98 -49.04 12.64
C ARG A 765 5.21 -47.74 12.64
N LEU A 766 5.88 -46.62 12.40
CA LEU A 766 5.22 -45.32 12.24
C LEU A 766 5.06 -44.99 10.76
N ALA A 767 4.04 -44.21 10.42
CA ALA A 767 3.97 -43.56 9.10
C ALA A 767 5.17 -42.62 8.94
N CYS A 768 5.82 -42.64 7.78
CA CYS A 768 7.03 -41.85 7.49
C CYS A 768 6.78 -40.34 7.58
N TYR A 769 5.54 -39.90 7.36
CA TYR A 769 5.10 -38.51 7.42
C TYR A 769 3.90 -38.35 8.37
N PRO A 770 3.66 -37.14 8.90
CA PRO A 770 2.35 -36.75 9.41
C PRO A 770 1.27 -36.98 8.34
N VAL A 771 0.04 -37.31 8.77
CA VAL A 771 -1.08 -37.50 7.84
C VAL A 771 -1.37 -36.20 7.13
N THR A 772 -1.34 -36.22 5.79
CA THR A 772 -1.57 -35.05 4.95
C THR A 772 -3.05 -34.74 4.83
N TYR A 773 -3.36 -33.52 4.37
CA TYR A 773 -4.73 -33.13 4.05
C TYR A 773 -5.38 -34.08 3.05
N ALA A 774 -4.68 -34.41 1.96
CA ALA A 774 -5.22 -35.29 0.91
C ALA A 774 -5.54 -36.70 1.45
N GLN A 775 -4.69 -37.24 2.32
CA GLN A 775 -4.91 -38.53 2.97
C GLN A 775 -6.11 -38.49 3.91
N PHE A 776 -6.20 -37.47 4.77
CA PHE A 776 -7.33 -37.34 5.69
C PHE A 776 -8.66 -37.12 4.94
N GLN A 777 -8.62 -36.39 3.82
CA GLN A 777 -9.81 -36.08 3.03
C GLN A 777 -10.46 -37.34 2.44
N CYS A 778 -9.71 -38.41 2.18
CA CYS A 778 -10.28 -39.72 1.81
C CYS A 778 -11.30 -40.25 2.83
N PHE A 779 -11.08 -40.00 4.13
CA PHE A 779 -12.02 -40.41 5.18
C PHE A 779 -13.22 -39.49 5.25
N VAL A 780 -13.01 -38.17 5.14
CA VAL A 780 -14.09 -37.17 5.16
C VAL A 780 -15.05 -37.36 3.98
N ASP A 781 -14.50 -37.69 2.81
CA ASP A 781 -15.27 -37.92 1.58
C ASP A 781 -15.86 -39.35 1.51
N ALA A 782 -15.52 -40.24 2.45
CA ALA A 782 -15.99 -41.61 2.43
C ALA A 782 -17.51 -41.67 2.67
N PRO A 783 -18.27 -42.47 1.90
CA PRO A 783 -19.72 -42.62 2.10
C PRO A 783 -20.09 -43.10 3.51
N ASP A 784 -19.19 -43.80 4.18
CA ASP A 784 -19.35 -44.32 5.54
C ASP A 784 -18.73 -43.43 6.62
N PHE A 785 -18.39 -42.18 6.32
CA PHE A 785 -17.85 -41.22 7.28
C PHE A 785 -18.75 -41.06 8.52
N GLY A 786 -20.07 -41.00 8.33
CA GLY A 786 -21.05 -40.84 9.40
C GLY A 786 -21.34 -42.10 10.22
N ASP A 787 -20.72 -43.24 9.93
CA ASP A 787 -20.97 -44.49 10.64
C ASP A 787 -20.51 -44.41 12.11
N GLU A 788 -21.43 -44.68 13.04
CA GLU A 788 -21.23 -44.60 14.49
C GLU A 788 -20.02 -45.43 14.98
N ARG A 789 -19.64 -46.50 14.27
CA ARG A 789 -18.50 -47.34 14.66
C ARG A 789 -17.18 -46.58 14.70
N TRP A 790 -17.01 -45.53 13.90
CA TRP A 790 -15.81 -44.68 13.93
C TRP A 790 -15.79 -43.76 15.14
N TRP A 791 -16.96 -43.32 15.56
CA TRP A 791 -17.17 -42.28 16.57
C TRP A 791 -17.53 -42.83 17.96
N ALA A 792 -17.60 -44.16 18.10
CA ALA A 792 -17.97 -44.81 19.35
C ALA A 792 -17.13 -44.30 20.55
N GLY A 793 -17.82 -43.80 21.58
CA GLY A 793 -17.24 -43.24 22.80
C GLY A 793 -16.77 -41.78 22.70
N MET A 794 -17.09 -41.08 21.61
CA MET A 794 -16.72 -39.68 21.35
C MET A 794 -17.95 -38.77 21.41
N PRO A 795 -17.80 -37.47 21.74
CA PRO A 795 -18.91 -36.52 21.70
C PRO A 795 -19.41 -36.30 20.28
N GLY A 796 -20.70 -35.99 20.11
CA GLY A 796 -21.31 -35.75 18.78
C GLY A 796 -20.63 -34.64 17.97
N SER A 797 -20.07 -33.63 18.64
CA SER A 797 -19.31 -32.56 18.00
C SER A 797 -18.00 -33.04 17.34
N ALA A 798 -17.54 -34.27 17.60
CA ALA A 798 -16.33 -34.83 17.00
C ALA A 798 -16.41 -34.92 15.46
N GLN A 799 -17.62 -35.05 14.89
CA GLN A 799 -17.81 -35.11 13.44
C GLN A 799 -17.69 -33.75 12.74
N GLU A 800 -17.73 -32.65 13.49
CA GLU A 800 -17.65 -31.29 12.93
C GLU A 800 -16.22 -30.99 12.43
N MET A 801 -16.06 -30.95 11.12
CA MET A 801 -14.78 -30.62 10.49
C MET A 801 -14.57 -29.11 10.41
N ARG A 802 -13.35 -28.67 10.73
CA ARG A 802 -12.90 -27.32 10.40
C ARG A 802 -12.17 -27.33 9.06
N GLU A 803 -12.32 -26.24 8.31
CA GLU A 803 -11.52 -26.01 7.11
C GLU A 803 -10.05 -25.85 7.46
N GLN A 804 -9.18 -26.39 6.59
CA GLN A 804 -7.74 -26.26 6.73
C GLN A 804 -7.34 -24.79 6.54
N ALA A 805 -6.49 -24.26 7.44
CA ALA A 805 -5.94 -22.92 7.35
C ALA A 805 -4.96 -22.78 6.16
N PHE A 806 -4.21 -23.84 5.85
CA PHE A 806 -3.22 -23.89 4.76
C PHE A 806 -3.61 -25.01 3.78
N PRO A 807 -4.53 -24.76 2.82
CA PRO A 807 -5.24 -25.79 2.06
C PRO A 807 -4.40 -26.43 0.94
N PHE A 808 -3.23 -26.97 1.27
CA PHE A 808 -2.37 -27.71 0.35
C PHE A 808 -2.44 -29.21 0.60
N ALA A 809 -2.67 -29.97 -0.47
CA ALA A 809 -2.89 -31.41 -0.43
C ALA A 809 -1.80 -32.21 0.29
N ASN A 810 -0.54 -31.80 0.18
CA ASN A 810 0.63 -32.45 0.76
C ASN A 810 1.10 -31.83 2.09
N HIS A 811 0.40 -30.84 2.64
CA HIS A 811 0.65 -30.34 3.99
C HIS A 811 0.00 -31.27 5.03
N PRO A 812 0.51 -31.31 6.28
CA PRO A 812 -0.16 -32.01 7.37
C PRO A 812 -1.60 -31.55 7.52
N ARG A 813 -2.49 -32.48 7.87
CA ARG A 813 -3.84 -32.14 8.28
C ARG A 813 -3.78 -31.44 9.65
N GLU A 814 -3.88 -30.12 9.64
CA GLU A 814 -4.07 -29.30 10.84
C GLU A 814 -5.56 -29.04 11.12
N ARG A 815 -5.88 -28.34 12.22
CA ARG A 815 -7.27 -28.14 12.69
C ARG A 815 -8.04 -29.44 12.87
N VAL A 816 -7.34 -30.51 13.26
CA VAL A 816 -7.89 -31.84 13.52
C VAL A 816 -7.81 -32.16 15.00
N SER A 817 -8.93 -32.63 15.54
CA SER A 817 -9.03 -33.04 16.93
C SER A 817 -8.51 -34.46 17.15
N TRP A 818 -8.17 -34.78 18.40
CA TRP A 818 -7.76 -36.11 18.79
C TRP A 818 -8.82 -37.17 18.45
N TYR A 819 -10.10 -36.86 18.66
CA TYR A 819 -11.21 -37.75 18.32
C TYR A 819 -11.26 -38.10 16.82
N GLN A 820 -11.11 -37.08 15.97
CA GLN A 820 -11.09 -37.24 14.52
C GLN A 820 -9.90 -38.08 14.05
N ALA A 821 -8.73 -37.87 14.66
CA ALA A 821 -7.52 -38.64 14.37
C ALA A 821 -7.68 -40.13 14.79
N MET A 822 -8.32 -40.40 15.93
CA MET A 822 -8.67 -41.76 16.36
C MET A 822 -9.72 -42.43 15.44
N ALA A 823 -10.74 -41.69 15.01
CA ALA A 823 -11.75 -42.17 14.07
C ALA A 823 -11.14 -42.55 12.71
N PHE A 824 -10.22 -41.72 12.20
CA PHE A 824 -9.44 -42.02 10.99
C PHE A 824 -8.65 -43.33 11.12
N GLY A 825 -7.97 -43.57 12.25
CA GLY A 825 -7.26 -44.82 12.50
C GLY A 825 -8.18 -46.06 12.54
N ARG A 826 -9.37 -45.92 13.14
CA ARG A 826 -10.41 -46.97 13.15
C ARG A 826 -10.89 -47.30 11.74
N TRP A 827 -11.22 -46.27 10.96
CA TRP A 827 -11.64 -46.39 9.56
C TRP A 827 -10.55 -47.08 8.72
N LEU A 828 -9.30 -46.61 8.82
CA LEU A 828 -8.19 -47.17 8.05
C LEU A 828 -7.90 -48.64 8.41
N THR A 829 -8.02 -49.00 9.69
CA THR A 829 -7.91 -50.41 10.14
C THR A 829 -8.98 -51.29 9.49
N ALA A 830 -10.22 -50.82 9.43
CA ALA A 830 -11.31 -51.58 8.83
C ALA A 830 -11.13 -51.74 7.32
N LYS A 831 -10.69 -50.68 6.63
CA LYS A 831 -10.36 -50.70 5.20
C LYS A 831 -9.24 -51.70 4.89
N LEU A 832 -8.21 -51.74 5.73
CA LEU A 832 -7.15 -52.75 5.65
C LEU A 832 -7.70 -54.17 5.83
N HIS A 833 -8.56 -54.40 6.83
CA HIS A 833 -9.12 -55.73 7.11
C HIS A 833 -10.10 -56.23 6.05
N ALA A 834 -10.76 -55.30 5.35
CA ALA A 834 -11.62 -55.59 4.21
C ALA A 834 -10.84 -55.93 2.93
N GLY A 835 -9.50 -55.78 2.93
CA GLY A 835 -8.68 -56.01 1.74
C GLY A 835 -8.82 -54.92 0.68
N GLU A 836 -9.24 -53.71 1.07
CA GLU A 836 -9.42 -52.58 0.14
C GLU A 836 -8.08 -51.89 -0.21
N PHE A 837 -6.95 -52.33 0.36
CA PHE A 837 -5.61 -51.84 0.01
C PHE A 837 -4.90 -52.79 -0.96
N PRO A 838 -4.00 -52.28 -1.82
CA PRO A 838 -3.16 -53.13 -2.66
C PRO A 838 -2.40 -54.20 -1.87
N ALA A 839 -2.25 -55.39 -2.46
CA ALA A 839 -1.47 -56.45 -1.85
C ALA A 839 -0.02 -56.00 -1.61
N GLY A 840 0.53 -56.33 -0.43
CA GLY A 840 1.93 -56.06 -0.08
C GLY A 840 2.18 -54.77 0.72
N VAL A 841 1.17 -53.97 1.04
CA VAL A 841 1.30 -52.80 1.94
C VAL A 841 1.81 -53.21 3.33
N LEU A 842 1.33 -54.35 3.85
CA LEU A 842 1.83 -55.02 5.05
C LEU A 842 1.94 -56.52 4.76
N THR A 843 2.92 -57.20 5.33
CA THR A 843 3.17 -58.63 5.06
C THR A 843 2.41 -59.54 6.04
N GLY A 844 1.91 -60.67 5.55
CA GLY A 844 1.17 -61.64 6.37
C GLY A 844 -0.35 -61.35 6.47
N ASP A 845 -0.99 -61.86 7.52
CA ASP A 845 -2.43 -61.69 7.73
C ASP A 845 -2.76 -60.26 8.18
N VAL A 846 -3.35 -59.48 7.27
CA VAL A 846 -3.72 -58.08 7.49
C VAL A 846 -4.67 -57.88 8.69
N ARG A 847 -5.43 -58.91 9.09
CA ARG A 847 -6.35 -58.87 10.24
C ARG A 847 -5.63 -58.79 11.59
N GLN A 848 -4.33 -59.10 11.61
CA GLN A 848 -3.50 -58.99 12.82
C GLN A 848 -3.06 -57.55 13.08
N TYR A 849 -3.16 -56.66 12.10
CA TYR A 849 -2.69 -55.29 12.23
C TYR A 849 -3.78 -54.36 12.76
N ARG A 850 -3.38 -53.38 13.56
CA ARG A 850 -4.22 -52.26 13.99
C ARG A 850 -3.50 -50.96 13.69
N ILE A 851 -4.20 -50.03 13.06
CA ILE A 851 -3.72 -48.68 12.80
C ILE A 851 -4.37 -47.71 13.79
N THR A 852 -3.58 -46.85 14.43
CA THR A 852 -4.03 -45.91 15.47
C THR A 852 -3.02 -44.78 15.64
N LEU A 853 -3.25 -43.87 16.58
CA LEU A 853 -2.24 -42.90 17.02
C LEU A 853 -1.12 -43.57 17.84
N PRO A 854 0.13 -43.09 17.74
CA PRO A 854 1.22 -43.57 18.57
C PRO A 854 0.92 -43.34 20.05
N HIS A 855 1.42 -44.23 20.90
CA HIS A 855 1.65 -43.89 22.30
C HIS A 855 2.77 -42.86 22.39
N GLU A 856 2.77 -41.98 23.40
CA GLU A 856 3.86 -41.02 23.55
C GLU A 856 5.25 -41.69 23.69
N TYR A 857 5.28 -42.92 24.23
CA TYR A 857 6.50 -43.73 24.37
C TYR A 857 6.97 -44.27 23.03
N GLU A 858 6.03 -44.77 22.20
CA GLU A 858 6.32 -45.22 20.85
C GLU A 858 6.86 -44.05 20.02
N TRP A 859 6.25 -42.87 20.17
CA TRP A 859 6.68 -41.66 19.49
C TRP A 859 8.10 -41.24 19.88
N GLU A 860 8.40 -41.11 21.18
CA GLU A 860 9.70 -40.61 21.64
C GLU A 860 10.84 -41.60 21.39
N VAL A 861 10.59 -42.91 21.57
CA VAL A 861 11.57 -43.95 21.21
C VAL A 861 11.89 -43.88 19.72
N THR A 862 10.87 -43.70 18.89
CA THR A 862 11.04 -43.56 17.44
C THR A 862 11.82 -42.31 17.07
N ALA A 863 11.51 -41.17 17.70
CA ALA A 863 12.23 -39.92 17.45
C ALA A 863 13.73 -40.07 17.68
N ARG A 864 14.14 -40.89 18.66
CA ARG A 864 15.54 -41.06 19.05
C ARG A 864 16.26 -42.24 18.38
N TRP A 865 15.53 -43.14 17.73
CA TRP A 865 16.09 -44.36 17.16
C TRP A 865 17.34 -44.12 16.26
N PRO A 866 18.37 -44.99 16.29
CA PRO A 866 18.51 -46.24 17.06
C PRO A 866 19.13 -46.06 18.45
N ASN A 867 19.48 -44.83 18.85
CA ASN A 867 20.12 -44.57 20.14
C ASN A 867 19.13 -43.96 21.13
N SER A 868 19.03 -44.52 22.34
CA SER A 868 18.17 -43.96 23.39
C SER A 868 18.86 -42.89 24.25
N ASP A 869 20.14 -42.60 24.00
CA ASP A 869 20.89 -41.56 24.72
C ASP A 869 20.41 -40.15 24.34
N VAL A 870 19.95 -39.42 25.36
CA VAL A 870 19.48 -38.03 25.26
C VAL A 870 20.57 -37.10 24.78
N ALA A 871 21.81 -37.35 25.20
CA ALA A 871 22.94 -36.51 24.87
C ALA A 871 23.26 -36.51 23.37
N ASP A 872 22.83 -37.55 22.64
CA ASP A 872 23.08 -37.72 21.21
C ASP A 872 21.84 -37.43 20.33
N ARG A 873 20.63 -37.56 20.89
CA ARG A 873 19.35 -37.49 20.14
C ARG A 873 18.32 -36.58 20.81
N ARG A 874 18.75 -35.36 21.17
CA ARG A 874 17.84 -34.32 21.66
C ARG A 874 16.78 -33.95 20.61
N TYR A 875 17.18 -33.96 19.34
CA TYR A 875 16.33 -33.89 18.15
C TYR A 875 16.48 -35.18 17.32
N PRO A 876 15.54 -35.47 16.40
CA PRO A 876 15.57 -36.69 15.59
C PRO A 876 16.86 -36.90 14.79
N TRP A 877 17.56 -35.82 14.44
CA TRP A 877 18.82 -35.87 13.68
C TRP A 877 20.09 -35.77 14.54
N GLY A 878 20.00 -35.40 15.81
CA GLY A 878 21.19 -35.16 16.63
C GLY A 878 20.96 -34.28 17.86
N PRO A 879 22.05 -33.87 18.54
CA PRO A 879 21.97 -33.16 19.81
C PRO A 879 21.70 -31.66 19.67
N GLU A 880 22.13 -31.06 18.57
CA GLU A 880 22.05 -29.61 18.33
C GLU A 880 20.87 -29.25 17.42
N PHE A 881 20.23 -28.15 17.75
CA PHE A 881 19.16 -27.58 16.94
C PHE A 881 19.72 -26.97 15.65
N ASP A 882 18.95 -27.07 14.57
CA ASP A 882 19.26 -26.48 13.28
C ASP A 882 17.94 -26.08 12.57
N ALA A 883 17.75 -24.77 12.35
CA ALA A 883 16.55 -24.24 11.69
C ALA A 883 16.38 -24.72 10.25
N ALA A 884 17.44 -25.28 9.62
CA ALA A 884 17.35 -25.88 8.29
C ALA A 884 16.81 -27.32 8.29
N LYS A 885 16.57 -27.92 9.47
CA LYS A 885 16.15 -29.32 9.67
C LYS A 885 14.73 -29.49 10.23
N ALA A 886 14.05 -28.42 10.60
CA ALA A 886 12.66 -28.49 11.05
C ALA A 886 11.89 -27.20 10.73
N ASN A 887 10.57 -27.32 10.55
CA ASN A 887 9.70 -26.15 10.44
C ASN A 887 9.33 -25.65 11.84
N THR A 888 10.04 -24.64 12.31
CA THR A 888 9.90 -23.99 13.63
C THR A 888 9.90 -22.47 13.44
N SER A 889 9.60 -21.72 14.50
CA SER A 889 9.51 -20.26 14.45
C SER A 889 10.80 -19.59 13.95
N GLU A 890 11.96 -20.17 14.27
CA GLU A 890 13.30 -19.74 13.85
C GLU A 890 13.49 -19.81 12.32
N GLY A 891 12.78 -20.73 11.65
CA GLY A 891 12.80 -20.86 10.19
C GLY A 891 12.02 -19.76 9.46
N GLY A 892 11.15 -19.02 10.16
CA GLY A 892 10.47 -17.83 9.64
C GLY A 892 9.39 -18.08 8.57
N ILE A 893 9.02 -19.33 8.29
CA ILE A 893 8.00 -19.69 7.28
C ILE A 893 6.58 -19.31 7.75
N ARG A 894 6.32 -19.38 9.06
CA ARG A 894 5.06 -18.96 9.71
C ARG A 894 3.78 -19.65 9.17
N GLN A 895 3.93 -20.87 8.65
CA GLN A 895 2.84 -21.75 8.25
C GLN A 895 3.32 -23.20 8.20
N THR A 896 2.39 -24.15 8.12
CA THR A 896 2.76 -25.54 7.77
C THR A 896 3.41 -25.60 6.40
N THR A 897 4.22 -26.64 6.17
CA THR A 897 4.86 -26.91 4.88
C THR A 897 4.48 -28.29 4.39
N ALA A 898 4.70 -28.56 3.10
CA ALA A 898 4.63 -29.91 2.56
C ALA A 898 5.46 -30.86 3.45
N VAL A 899 4.93 -32.06 3.70
CA VAL A 899 5.63 -33.03 4.54
C VAL A 899 6.95 -33.44 3.88
N GLY A 900 7.98 -33.67 4.70
CA GLY A 900 9.26 -34.21 4.24
C GLY A 900 10.25 -33.20 3.65
N ILE A 901 9.93 -31.90 3.56
CA ILE A 901 10.82 -30.91 2.93
C ILE A 901 12.08 -30.59 3.76
N TYR A 902 12.31 -31.29 4.87
CA TYR A 902 13.50 -31.20 5.71
C TYR A 902 14.27 -32.52 5.68
N PRO A 903 14.89 -32.88 4.54
CA PRO A 903 15.54 -34.19 4.40
C PRO A 903 16.71 -34.38 5.36
N ALA A 904 17.42 -33.30 5.73
CA ALA A 904 18.48 -33.35 6.74
C ALA A 904 17.97 -33.47 8.19
N GLY A 905 16.66 -33.23 8.41
CA GLY A 905 15.99 -33.38 9.70
C GLY A 905 15.30 -34.73 9.90
N GLN A 906 15.38 -35.62 8.92
CA GLN A 906 14.78 -36.95 9.05
C GLN A 906 15.51 -37.80 10.11
N ASN A 907 14.79 -38.73 10.74
CA ASN A 907 15.41 -39.89 11.35
C ASN A 907 15.83 -40.85 10.22
N ALA A 908 17.09 -40.74 9.79
CA ALA A 908 17.63 -41.49 8.65
C ALA A 908 17.62 -43.02 8.86
N ALA A 909 17.62 -43.51 10.10
CA ALA A 909 17.57 -44.94 10.38
C ALA A 909 16.18 -45.55 10.12
N LEU A 910 15.13 -44.74 10.15
CA LEU A 910 13.74 -45.16 9.98
C LEU A 910 13.03 -44.52 8.78
N GLY A 911 13.63 -43.52 8.14
CA GLY A 911 13.02 -42.74 7.06
C GLY A 911 11.86 -41.88 7.53
N LEU A 912 11.89 -41.41 8.79
CA LEU A 912 10.81 -40.62 9.37
C LEU A 912 11.11 -39.13 9.29
N HIS A 913 10.17 -38.38 8.75
CA HIS A 913 10.26 -36.94 8.59
C HIS A 913 9.38 -36.21 9.61
N ASP A 914 9.67 -34.91 9.77
CA ASP A 914 8.85 -33.95 10.53
C ASP A 914 8.50 -34.41 11.95
N LEU A 915 9.40 -35.16 12.60
CA LEU A 915 9.29 -35.52 14.02
C LEU A 915 9.61 -34.33 14.94
N SER A 916 10.18 -33.26 14.38
CA SER A 916 10.34 -31.96 15.03
C SER A 916 9.78 -30.87 14.14
N GLY A 917 8.87 -30.05 14.66
CA GLY A 917 8.23 -28.95 13.95
C GLY A 917 7.09 -29.37 13.02
N ASN A 918 6.71 -28.44 12.14
CA ASN A 918 5.58 -28.51 11.22
C ASN A 918 4.22 -28.56 11.94
N VAL A 919 3.90 -29.63 12.67
CA VAL A 919 2.70 -29.71 13.53
C VAL A 919 2.99 -30.54 14.78
N TRP A 920 2.34 -30.18 15.89
CA TRP A 920 2.21 -31.06 17.04
C TRP A 920 1.47 -32.33 16.65
N GLU A 921 1.86 -33.46 17.23
CA GLU A 921 1.25 -34.74 16.89
C GLU A 921 0.52 -35.37 18.07
N TRP A 922 -0.77 -35.64 17.85
CA TRP A 922 -1.62 -36.32 18.83
C TRP A 922 -1.12 -37.73 19.15
N CYS A 923 -0.99 -38.03 20.44
CA CYS A 923 -0.75 -39.37 20.97
C CYS A 923 -2.02 -39.97 21.60
N ARG A 924 -2.11 -41.30 21.67
CA ARG A 924 -3.33 -41.98 22.16
C ARG A 924 -3.58 -41.83 23.67
N ASN A 925 -2.53 -41.67 24.46
CA ASN A 925 -2.64 -41.65 25.92
C ASN A 925 -3.01 -40.28 26.50
N LYS A 926 -3.62 -40.30 27.68
CA LYS A 926 -3.90 -39.09 28.47
C LYS A 926 -2.60 -38.53 29.05
N TYR A 927 -2.56 -37.21 29.19
CA TYR A 927 -1.36 -36.51 29.65
C TYR A 927 -1.00 -36.86 31.09
N ASN A 928 -1.94 -36.69 32.03
CA ASN A 928 -1.72 -36.95 33.46
C ASN A 928 -1.79 -38.45 33.84
N LYS A 929 -2.30 -39.30 32.95
CA LYS A 929 -2.47 -40.75 33.16
C LYS A 929 -1.89 -41.50 31.98
N ARG A 930 -0.57 -41.70 31.99
CA ARG A 930 0.16 -42.21 30.83
C ARG A 930 -0.27 -43.61 30.37
N ASP A 931 -0.78 -44.45 31.27
CA ASP A 931 -1.29 -45.79 30.93
C ASP A 931 -2.77 -45.80 30.51
N ASP A 932 -3.46 -44.64 30.58
CA ASP A 932 -4.87 -44.50 30.19
C ASP A 932 -4.98 -44.06 28.73
N GLU A 933 -5.34 -45.01 27.88
CA GLU A 933 -5.61 -44.81 26.44
C GLU A 933 -7.12 -44.77 26.13
N GLY A 934 -7.99 -44.73 27.16
CA GLY A 934 -9.43 -44.81 26.99
C GLY A 934 -9.98 -43.70 26.12
N VAL A 935 -10.90 -44.02 25.20
CA VAL A 935 -11.67 -43.03 24.43
C VAL A 935 -12.93 -42.71 25.25
N ASP A 936 -13.01 -41.48 25.77
CA ASP A 936 -14.12 -40.98 26.57
C ASP A 936 -14.35 -39.48 26.30
N ASP A 937 -15.47 -38.96 26.81
CA ASP A 937 -15.88 -37.55 26.73
C ASP A 937 -15.46 -36.73 27.96
N SER A 938 -14.53 -37.23 28.78
CA SER A 938 -14.14 -36.58 30.05
C SER A 938 -13.40 -35.25 29.86
N GLY A 939 -13.02 -34.90 28.63
CA GLY A 939 -12.26 -33.69 28.31
C GLY A 939 -10.81 -33.71 28.82
N GLN A 940 -10.32 -34.82 29.38
CA GLN A 940 -8.95 -34.92 29.89
C GLN A 940 -7.92 -34.75 28.77
N GLY A 941 -6.93 -33.89 29.02
CA GLY A 941 -5.87 -33.55 28.06
C GLY A 941 -5.14 -34.78 27.51
N ARG A 942 -4.85 -34.74 26.20
CA ARG A 942 -4.13 -35.77 25.45
C ARG A 942 -2.73 -35.27 25.11
N VAL A 943 -1.77 -36.17 25.10
CA VAL A 943 -0.38 -35.81 24.83
C VAL A 943 -0.21 -35.37 23.38
N LEU A 944 0.55 -34.28 23.20
CA LEU A 944 1.10 -33.80 21.95
C LEU A 944 2.62 -33.88 21.99
N ARG A 945 3.25 -34.24 20.87
CA ARG A 945 4.72 -34.33 20.73
C ARG A 945 5.21 -33.64 19.46
N GLY A 946 6.48 -33.22 19.44
CA GLY A 946 7.20 -32.77 18.24
C GLY A 946 7.31 -31.27 18.01
N GLY A 947 6.52 -30.42 18.67
CA GLY A 947 6.50 -28.98 18.35
C GLY A 947 5.88 -28.68 16.99
N SER A 948 5.73 -27.40 16.66
CA SER A 948 5.10 -26.99 15.40
C SER A 948 5.75 -25.75 14.77
N TRP A 949 5.24 -25.31 13.62
CA TRP A 949 5.80 -24.22 12.82
C TRP A 949 5.88 -22.86 13.54
N ASN A 950 5.07 -22.64 14.60
CA ASN A 950 5.09 -21.41 15.40
C ASN A 950 5.81 -21.56 16.74
N ASP A 951 6.39 -22.72 17.02
CA ASP A 951 7.10 -22.98 18.26
C ASP A 951 8.61 -22.76 18.13
N LEU A 952 9.23 -22.42 19.27
CA LEU A 952 10.69 -22.31 19.38
C LEU A 952 11.33 -23.71 19.48
N ALA A 953 12.62 -23.78 19.15
CA ALA A 953 13.44 -24.98 19.15
C ALA A 953 13.27 -25.86 20.41
N ASP A 954 13.19 -25.24 21.59
CA ASP A 954 13.08 -25.96 22.87
C ASP A 954 11.80 -26.79 23.01
N LEU A 955 10.74 -26.42 22.30
CA LEU A 955 9.45 -27.14 22.27
C LEU A 955 9.44 -28.24 21.21
N ALA A 956 10.36 -28.19 20.23
CA ALA A 956 10.47 -29.17 19.15
C ALA A 956 11.39 -30.37 19.49
N ARG A 957 11.85 -30.47 20.74
CA ARG A 957 12.72 -31.57 21.21
C ARG A 957 11.95 -32.88 21.30
N ALA A 958 12.67 -34.00 21.17
CA ALA A 958 12.07 -35.34 21.27
C ALA A 958 11.44 -35.63 22.64
N ALA A 959 12.00 -35.09 23.74
CA ALA A 959 11.48 -35.29 25.09
C ALA A 959 10.33 -34.36 25.47
N TYR A 960 10.18 -33.22 24.78
CA TYR A 960 9.15 -32.26 25.14
C TYR A 960 7.76 -32.84 24.88
N ARG A 961 6.81 -32.47 25.71
CA ARG A 961 5.42 -32.90 25.65
C ARG A 961 4.50 -31.77 26.07
N ASP A 962 3.38 -31.66 25.36
CA ASP A 962 2.33 -30.71 25.67
C ASP A 962 0.98 -31.44 25.81
N ASP A 963 -0.06 -30.73 26.25
CA ASP A 963 -1.40 -31.27 26.43
C ASP A 963 -2.50 -30.32 25.98
N TYR A 964 -3.30 -30.77 25.02
CA TYR A 964 -4.54 -30.09 24.64
C TYR A 964 -5.74 -30.99 24.92
N THR A 965 -6.91 -30.36 25.08
CA THR A 965 -8.17 -31.10 25.21
C THR A 965 -8.44 -31.92 23.95
N PRO A 966 -9.07 -33.10 24.03
CA PRO A 966 -9.26 -33.98 22.88
C PRO A 966 -10.19 -33.41 21.79
N ALA A 967 -10.94 -32.36 22.11
CA ALA A 967 -11.81 -31.63 21.19
C ALA A 967 -11.11 -30.43 20.51
N ASP A 968 -9.90 -30.07 20.95
CA ASP A 968 -9.18 -28.93 20.39
C ASP A 968 -8.80 -29.16 18.92
N ARG A 969 -8.78 -28.07 18.14
CA ARG A 969 -8.53 -28.06 16.69
C ARG A 969 -7.64 -26.88 16.35
N GLY A 970 -6.49 -26.80 17.01
CA GLY A 970 -5.48 -25.76 16.79
C GLY A 970 -4.92 -25.75 15.36
N LEU A 971 -4.39 -24.59 14.96
CA LEU A 971 -3.76 -24.34 13.64
C LEU A 971 -2.41 -25.06 13.46
N ASN A 972 -1.94 -25.66 14.55
CA ASN A 972 -0.63 -26.24 14.73
C ASN A 972 -0.72 -27.69 15.22
N SER A 973 -1.92 -28.27 15.34
CA SER A 973 -2.15 -29.65 15.80
C SER A 973 -2.52 -30.55 14.63
N GLY A 974 -1.76 -31.63 14.45
CA GLY A 974 -1.97 -32.71 13.49
C GLY A 974 -1.69 -34.07 14.13
N PHE A 975 -1.37 -35.08 13.32
CA PHE A 975 -1.04 -36.40 13.83
C PHE A 975 -0.32 -37.27 12.79
N ARG A 976 0.34 -38.32 13.28
CA ARG A 976 0.84 -39.44 12.46
C ARG A 976 0.25 -40.75 12.93
N LEU A 977 0.38 -41.78 12.11
CA LEU A 977 -0.14 -43.11 12.40
C LEU A 977 0.95 -44.05 12.92
N VAL A 978 0.55 -44.98 13.77
CA VAL A 978 1.30 -46.19 14.11
C VAL A 978 0.51 -47.41 13.65
N VAL A 979 1.22 -48.41 13.14
CA VAL A 979 0.69 -49.75 12.94
C VAL A 979 1.36 -50.72 13.90
N VAL A 980 0.53 -51.46 14.63
CA VAL A 980 0.97 -52.50 15.58
C VAL A 980 0.46 -53.86 15.12
N ARG A 981 1.30 -54.89 15.25
CA ARG A 981 0.90 -56.28 14.97
C ARG A 981 0.44 -56.95 16.26
N ARG A 982 -0.84 -57.29 16.34
CA ARG A 982 -1.38 -58.06 17.45
C ARG A 982 -0.85 -59.51 17.38
N PRO A 983 -0.46 -60.11 18.52
CA PRO A 983 -0.17 -61.53 18.55
C PRO A 983 -1.43 -62.32 18.16
N PRO A 984 -1.30 -63.47 17.48
CA PRO A 984 -2.44 -64.33 17.17
C PRO A 984 -3.13 -64.70 18.48
N SER A 985 -4.43 -64.40 18.58
CA SER A 985 -5.26 -64.83 19.70
C SER A 985 -5.17 -66.35 19.78
N HIS A 986 -4.52 -66.86 20.82
CA HIS A 986 -4.67 -68.26 21.19
C HIS A 986 -6.13 -68.43 21.61
N ASN A 987 -6.96 -68.97 20.72
CA ASN A 987 -8.26 -69.52 21.07
C ASN A 987 -7.99 -70.69 22.02
N GLY A 988 -8.04 -70.42 23.33
CA GLY A 988 -8.23 -71.45 24.33
C GLY A 988 -9.62 -72.04 24.13
N HIS A 989 -9.65 -73.35 23.88
CA HIS A 989 -10.83 -74.19 23.76
C HIS A 989 -11.78 -74.09 24.96
#